data_AF-W2M9M1-F1
#
_entry.id   AF-W2M9M1-F1
#
_cell.length_a   1.000
_cell.length_b   1.000
_cell.length_c   1.000
_cell.angle_alpha   90.00
_cell.angle_beta   90.00
_cell.angle_gamma   90.00
#
_symmetry.space_group_name_H-M   'P 1'
#
loop_
_entity.id
_entity.type
_entity.pdbx_description
1 polymer ?
#
loop_
_entity_poly.entity_id
_entity_poly.type
_entity_poly.pdbx_seq_one_letter_code
_entity_poly.pdbx_strand_id
1 'polypeptide(L)'
;MQRHHGVERHRTRARSRSSRSSNNDEDDTHLSLAVTRKASKLHLEEPASPPHQQEEDNDHEEHEELESRASHSRTGSSVSHRSASSSIYDYLDALESENAVQLPSITSRASSAPSYRASHARRTSKELNSRRANGGSAFGGGSPLHSVRSAFSGRDERNNSHRYYVGIKEKLATITIELNDKTKTIELLKLARKKDAAKTKQLLAEAEEHMKEALAAQQQKFNKELEKQMDFAQNLVTEKSKLAKRCDELVAEVQKAKADNAREAERFKLKLKDAKERWAVQEKVRRDQWIVKKTEEIKKSTVAALEPDIQLILAKGKTDLEKAREAASEERRKLQVQLEKERDVALQRLKDDYERKLVEAREKERAKLMTRLDAADAELQQQLSTQRRRFQEETEATRNELYAEMRAAKLAHTKEMDELKEQNMKKLQAAAEKSQKEKQDLMAKYESEFMALREQTSVECEQFKVQLSSKLRGEMGKEKQELEKQMLQSRDAKIELVIEKLQEESRQMVERAERKAQKKFSHDRAEYERKLKQTGEIEGVWMEKNRELHEKLSKLERQLDELRRENEALGQDLRQAGDKTSDLARRLHEERKQHGASIAQLEKRCSSLQTDSEYTQQQQSVEITSLREKQATMESHFQQQVQKLRDEHDTALANLHERVKATVARKDQAIADLQEELHLLQVKLDKSHALIEEQRLQLFSQ
;
A
#
# COMPACT_ATOMS: atom_id res chain seq x y z
N MET A 1 58.28 -70.34 -63.14
CA MET A 1 57.30 -70.96 -64.07
C MET A 1 56.34 -69.88 -64.55
N GLN A 2 56.05 -69.80 -65.84
CA GLN A 2 55.03 -68.92 -66.42
C GLN A 2 53.72 -69.69 -66.63
N ARG A 3 52.61 -68.98 -66.87
CA ARG A 3 51.44 -69.52 -67.59
C ARG A 3 51.00 -68.48 -68.62
N HIS A 4 50.74 -68.93 -69.84
CA HIS A 4 50.33 -68.10 -70.98
C HIS A 4 48.82 -68.22 -71.26
N HIS A 5 48.39 -67.43 -72.25
CA HIS A 5 47.15 -67.38 -73.06
C HIS A 5 46.21 -68.61 -73.06
N GLY A 6 44.92 -68.48 -73.43
CA GLY A 6 44.20 -67.36 -74.04
C GLY A 6 42.72 -67.77 -74.31
N VAL A 7 42.22 -67.58 -75.56
CA VAL A 7 40.93 -68.12 -76.09
C VAL A 7 39.67 -67.40 -75.53
N GLU A 8 38.62 -67.05 -76.30
CA GLU A 8 38.48 -66.71 -77.74
C GLU A 8 37.23 -65.80 -77.97
N ARG A 9 36.95 -65.43 -79.23
CA ARG A 9 35.73 -64.70 -79.63
C ARG A 9 34.62 -65.66 -80.03
N HIS A 10 33.36 -65.34 -79.71
CA HIS A 10 32.21 -65.79 -80.51
C HIS A 10 31.15 -64.69 -80.69
N ARG A 11 30.52 -64.67 -81.87
CA ARG A 11 29.37 -63.82 -82.24
C ARG A 11 28.13 -64.70 -82.38
N THR A 12 27.01 -64.31 -81.80
CA THR A 12 25.66 -64.72 -82.25
C THR A 12 24.70 -63.52 -82.23
N ARG A 13 23.57 -63.62 -82.93
CA ARG A 13 22.73 -62.48 -83.32
C ARG A 13 21.23 -62.82 -83.24
N ALA A 14 20.52 -62.19 -82.32
CA ALA A 14 19.05 -62.06 -82.30
C ALA A 14 18.73 -60.59 -81.90
N ARG A 15 17.86 -59.80 -82.54
CA ARG A 15 16.70 -60.01 -83.45
C ARG A 15 15.39 -60.36 -82.74
N SER A 16 14.70 -59.36 -82.17
CA SER A 16 13.34 -58.91 -82.58
C SER A 16 12.56 -58.14 -81.49
N ARG A 17 11.90 -57.02 -81.87
CA ARG A 17 10.57 -56.53 -81.39
C ARG A 17 10.40 -56.15 -79.89
N SER A 18 9.52 -55.21 -79.47
CA SER A 18 8.74 -54.17 -80.17
C SER A 18 8.16 -53.12 -79.19
N SER A 19 7.66 -52.01 -79.74
CA SER A 19 6.55 -51.13 -79.29
C SER A 19 6.71 -50.06 -78.17
N ARG A 20 6.35 -48.82 -78.58
CA ARG A 20 5.56 -47.77 -77.88
C ARG A 20 6.16 -47.07 -76.63
N SER A 21 5.93 -45.76 -76.40
CA SER A 21 5.21 -44.71 -77.17
C SER A 21 5.67 -43.30 -76.77
N SER A 22 5.36 -42.31 -77.63
CA SER A 22 5.14 -40.88 -77.30
C SER A 22 6.36 -39.98 -77.02
N ASN A 23 6.40 -38.69 -77.43
CA ASN A 23 5.47 -37.91 -78.27
C ASN A 23 6.15 -36.66 -78.89
N ASN A 24 5.54 -36.09 -79.95
CA ASN A 24 5.68 -34.75 -80.54
C ASN A 24 7.00 -34.32 -81.27
N ASP A 25 6.90 -34.11 -82.59
CA ASP A 25 6.78 -32.81 -83.34
C ASP A 25 7.85 -31.70 -83.13
N GLU A 26 8.20 -30.84 -84.11
CA GLU A 26 7.63 -30.54 -85.44
C GLU A 26 8.70 -29.89 -86.40
N ASP A 27 8.58 -30.14 -87.71
CA ASP A 27 8.68 -29.23 -88.90
C ASP A 27 9.77 -28.12 -89.07
N ASP A 28 10.21 -27.73 -90.29
CA ASP A 28 10.14 -28.35 -91.65
C ASP A 28 11.26 -27.74 -92.57
N THR A 29 11.21 -28.00 -93.88
CA THR A 29 12.23 -27.75 -94.91
C THR A 29 11.67 -27.04 -96.15
N HIS A 30 12.54 -26.42 -96.98
CA HIS A 30 12.46 -26.32 -98.46
C HIS A 30 13.60 -25.38 -98.94
N LEU A 31 14.65 -25.78 -99.69
CA LEU A 31 14.75 -26.29 -101.08
C LEU A 31 14.45 -25.27 -102.20
N SER A 32 15.48 -24.82 -102.93
CA SER A 32 15.75 -25.24 -104.35
C SER A 32 16.88 -24.48 -105.08
N LEU A 33 17.76 -25.25 -105.75
CA LEU A 33 18.28 -25.14 -107.14
C LEU A 33 18.75 -23.78 -107.75
N ALA A 34 19.76 -23.69 -108.64
CA ALA A 34 20.86 -24.59 -109.10
C ALA A 34 21.81 -23.85 -110.10
N VAL A 35 22.90 -24.53 -110.56
CA VAL A 35 23.64 -24.25 -111.84
C VAL A 35 24.51 -22.95 -111.86
N THR A 36 25.74 -22.83 -112.40
CA THR A 36 26.59 -23.64 -113.32
C THR A 36 28.08 -23.79 -112.84
N ARG A 37 29.07 -23.98 -113.74
CA ARG A 37 30.48 -24.37 -113.48
C ARG A 37 31.51 -23.31 -113.94
N LYS A 38 32.73 -23.39 -113.36
CA LYS A 38 34.10 -23.00 -113.85
C LYS A 38 34.19 -22.38 -115.26
N ALA A 39 35.05 -21.37 -115.54
CA ALA A 39 36.53 -21.45 -115.45
C ALA A 39 37.25 -20.11 -115.81
N SER A 40 38.57 -20.06 -115.54
CA SER A 40 39.60 -19.14 -116.10
C SER A 40 39.53 -17.63 -115.74
N LYS A 41 40.57 -16.81 -115.99
CA LYS A 41 41.99 -16.78 -115.51
C LYS A 41 42.79 -15.73 -116.33
N LEU A 42 43.29 -14.65 -115.66
CA LEU A 42 44.14 -13.57 -116.23
C LEU A 42 43.42 -12.72 -117.32
N HIS A 43 43.84 -11.50 -117.70
CA HIS A 43 45.07 -10.73 -117.42
C HIS A 43 44.81 -9.20 -117.32
N LEU A 44 45.89 -8.45 -117.06
CA LEU A 44 46.13 -6.99 -117.04
C LEU A 44 45.25 -6.07 -117.93
N GLU A 45 44.76 -4.93 -117.40
CA GLU A 45 45.24 -3.54 -117.70
C GLU A 45 44.43 -2.42 -116.98
N GLU A 46 44.97 -1.19 -117.03
CA GLU A 46 44.44 0.11 -116.55
C GLU A 46 44.00 0.96 -117.80
N PRO A 47 43.54 2.25 -117.75
CA PRO A 47 43.17 3.14 -116.64
C PRO A 47 41.83 3.93 -116.90
N ALA A 48 41.71 5.14 -116.32
CA ALA A 48 40.95 6.31 -116.79
C ALA A 48 39.47 6.56 -116.36
N SER A 49 39.33 7.29 -115.24
CA SER A 49 38.82 8.69 -115.20
C SER A 49 37.31 9.04 -115.44
N PRO A 50 36.84 10.23 -115.00
CA PRO A 50 35.42 10.53 -114.74
C PRO A 50 34.73 11.37 -115.85
N PRO A 51 33.59 12.05 -115.57
CA PRO A 51 33.68 13.53 -115.53
C PRO A 51 32.69 14.27 -114.60
N HIS A 52 32.89 15.61 -114.48
CA HIS A 52 31.88 16.67 -114.25
C HIS A 52 31.15 16.74 -112.87
N GLN A 53 30.62 17.88 -112.37
CA GLN A 53 30.59 19.36 -112.64
C GLN A 53 30.14 19.99 -111.27
N GLN A 54 30.33 21.23 -110.82
CA GLN A 54 30.91 22.54 -111.19
C GLN A 54 31.15 23.32 -109.86
N GLU A 55 31.79 24.49 -109.70
CA GLU A 55 32.45 25.49 -110.57
C GLU A 55 33.83 25.82 -109.91
N GLU A 56 34.53 26.97 -109.85
CA GLU A 56 34.44 28.39 -110.30
C GLU A 56 35.80 28.82 -110.94
N ASP A 57 35.89 30.02 -111.55
CA ASP A 57 36.97 30.44 -112.46
C ASP A 57 38.19 31.19 -111.84
N ASN A 58 39.40 30.82 -112.28
CA ASN A 58 40.29 31.58 -113.21
C ASN A 58 40.54 33.12 -113.04
N ASP A 59 41.71 33.70 -113.35
CA ASP A 59 43.03 33.17 -113.78
C ASP A 59 44.16 34.27 -113.74
N HIS A 60 45.39 33.88 -114.12
CA HIS A 60 46.49 34.67 -114.72
C HIS A 60 47.33 35.60 -113.79
N GLU A 61 48.64 35.82 -114.01
CA GLU A 61 49.55 35.32 -115.07
C GLU A 61 51.02 35.18 -114.59
N GLU A 62 51.81 34.51 -115.41
CA GLU A 62 53.06 33.78 -115.21
C GLU A 62 54.40 34.57 -115.21
N HIS A 63 55.50 33.80 -115.32
CA HIS A 63 56.82 34.11 -115.92
C HIS A 63 57.95 34.80 -115.09
N GLU A 64 58.76 33.93 -114.48
CA GLU A 64 60.18 33.67 -114.83
C GLU A 64 61.42 34.43 -114.25
N GLU A 65 62.52 33.66 -114.30
CA GLU A 65 63.97 33.96 -114.31
C GLU A 65 64.74 34.67 -113.15
N LEU A 66 65.67 33.86 -112.62
CA LEU A 66 67.12 34.14 -112.38
C LEU A 66 67.62 35.09 -111.27
N GLU A 67 68.39 34.43 -110.39
CA GLU A 67 69.74 34.81 -109.90
C GLU A 67 70.00 35.78 -108.73
N SER A 68 71.02 35.36 -107.96
CA SER A 68 72.10 36.17 -107.38
C SER A 68 71.91 37.01 -106.09
N ARG A 69 72.37 36.37 -104.99
CA ARG A 69 73.30 36.88 -103.95
C ARG A 69 72.76 37.66 -102.73
N ALA A 70 73.26 37.20 -101.56
CA ALA A 70 73.53 37.96 -100.33
C ALA A 70 72.31 38.50 -99.53
N SER A 71 72.39 38.75 -98.22
CA SER A 71 73.29 38.20 -97.17
C SER A 71 72.72 38.49 -95.77
N HIS A 72 72.87 37.54 -94.85
CA HIS A 72 73.00 37.77 -93.40
C HIS A 72 71.93 38.63 -92.67
N SER A 73 70.96 37.96 -92.06
CA SER A 73 70.65 38.20 -90.64
C SER A 73 70.22 36.88 -89.95
N ARG A 74 70.79 36.58 -88.78
CA ARG A 74 70.58 35.32 -88.04
C ARG A 74 69.71 35.56 -86.81
N THR A 75 68.63 34.80 -86.66
CA THR A 75 68.12 34.28 -85.37
C THR A 75 67.23 33.05 -85.60
N GLY A 76 67.33 32.03 -84.73
CA GLY A 76 66.44 30.86 -84.77
C GLY A 76 67.10 29.59 -85.34
N SER A 77 67.89 28.89 -84.52
CA SER A 77 68.51 27.61 -84.92
C SER A 77 67.58 26.45 -84.64
N SER A 78 67.11 25.79 -85.70
CA SER A 78 66.68 24.38 -85.65
C SER A 78 67.85 23.47 -86.02
N VAL A 79 67.82 22.23 -85.55
CA VAL A 79 68.23 20.96 -86.22
C VAL A 79 68.79 19.93 -85.22
N SER A 80 68.26 18.72 -85.33
CA SER A 80 68.72 17.50 -84.64
C SER A 80 70.13 17.07 -85.08
N HIS A 81 70.92 16.42 -84.22
CA HIS A 81 71.32 15.01 -84.41
C HIS A 81 72.38 14.48 -83.43
N ARG A 82 72.40 13.14 -83.32
CA ARG A 82 73.46 12.24 -82.80
C ARG A 82 73.63 12.17 -81.28
N SER A 83 73.15 11.04 -80.74
CA SER A 83 73.58 10.49 -79.46
C SER A 83 75.09 10.19 -79.45
N ALA A 84 75.72 10.36 -78.29
CA ALA A 84 77.02 9.80 -77.95
C ALA A 84 76.92 9.02 -76.63
N SER A 85 77.81 8.07 -76.41
CA SER A 85 77.80 7.14 -75.26
C SER A 85 78.23 7.83 -73.96
N SER A 86 77.44 7.68 -72.88
CA SER A 86 77.91 7.85 -71.50
C SER A 86 78.68 6.61 -71.04
N SER A 87 79.72 6.78 -70.22
CA SER A 87 80.57 5.68 -69.77
C SER A 87 79.92 4.94 -68.60
N ILE A 88 80.16 3.63 -68.47
CA ILE A 88 79.65 2.85 -67.33
C ILE A 88 80.36 3.23 -66.01
N TYR A 89 81.52 3.88 -66.10
CA TYR A 89 82.29 4.36 -64.94
C TYR A 89 81.66 5.62 -64.31
N ASP A 90 81.03 6.49 -65.11
CA ASP A 90 80.35 7.70 -64.63
C ASP A 90 79.17 7.36 -63.68
N TYR A 91 78.63 6.15 -63.80
CA TYR A 91 77.56 5.61 -62.95
C TYR A 91 78.10 4.94 -61.66
N LEU A 92 79.38 4.58 -61.61
CA LEU A 92 80.00 3.93 -60.44
C LEU A 92 80.53 4.96 -59.43
N ASP A 93 81.15 6.05 -59.90
CA ASP A 93 81.53 7.19 -59.03
C ASP A 93 80.29 7.76 -58.30
N ALA A 94 79.14 7.79 -58.97
CA ALA A 94 77.86 8.23 -58.40
C ALA A 94 77.33 7.30 -57.28
N LEU A 95 77.74 6.01 -57.26
CA LEU A 95 77.29 5.03 -56.27
C LEU A 95 78.27 4.83 -55.11
N GLU A 96 79.57 5.08 -55.29
CA GLU A 96 80.52 5.11 -54.17
C GLU A 96 80.36 6.39 -53.32
N SER A 97 79.85 7.49 -53.89
CA SER A 97 79.65 8.75 -53.17
C SER A 97 78.45 8.80 -52.21
N GLU A 98 77.42 7.94 -52.36
CA GLU A 98 76.24 7.94 -51.46
C GLU A 98 76.38 7.01 -50.23
N ASN A 99 77.42 6.16 -50.18
CA ASN A 99 77.49 5.06 -49.20
C ASN A 99 78.46 5.29 -48.03
N ALA A 100 78.86 6.54 -47.77
CA ALA A 100 79.78 6.92 -46.71
C ALA A 100 79.14 7.83 -45.65
N VAL A 101 79.55 7.65 -44.40
CA VAL A 101 79.25 8.48 -43.19
C VAL A 101 77.93 8.19 -42.44
N GLN A 102 78.04 7.20 -41.56
CA GLN A 102 77.57 7.20 -40.15
C GLN A 102 76.07 7.03 -39.79
N LEU A 103 75.76 5.80 -39.36
CA LEU A 103 74.81 5.52 -38.28
C LEU A 103 75.26 6.13 -36.94
N PRO A 104 74.35 6.70 -36.12
CA PRO A 104 74.53 6.82 -34.67
C PRO A 104 73.76 5.72 -33.90
N SER A 105 74.36 5.22 -32.82
CA SER A 105 73.79 4.13 -32.00
C SER A 105 72.68 4.59 -31.04
N ILE A 106 71.79 3.67 -30.66
CA ILE A 106 70.62 3.94 -29.82
C ILE A 106 70.98 3.90 -28.33
N THR A 107 71.11 5.05 -27.66
CA THR A 107 71.14 5.11 -26.19
C THR A 107 70.35 6.30 -25.61
N SER A 108 69.38 5.95 -24.76
CA SER A 108 68.87 6.62 -23.55
C SER A 108 68.90 8.16 -23.36
N ARG A 109 67.79 8.64 -22.76
CA ARG A 109 67.57 9.90 -21.98
C ARG A 109 67.16 11.20 -22.72
N ALA A 110 65.84 11.40 -22.70
CA ALA A 110 65.15 12.40 -21.87
C ALA A 110 65.19 13.93 -22.18
N SER A 111 63.97 14.49 -22.11
CA SER A 111 63.60 15.86 -21.70
C SER A 111 63.64 17.01 -22.72
N SER A 112 62.77 17.99 -22.43
CA SER A 112 62.77 19.38 -22.90
C SER A 112 62.33 19.69 -24.34
N ALA A 113 61.05 20.09 -24.46
CA ALA A 113 60.58 21.14 -25.37
C ALA A 113 61.02 22.55 -24.82
N PRO A 114 60.66 23.73 -25.38
CA PRO A 114 59.70 23.99 -26.47
C PRO A 114 60.03 25.15 -27.48
N SER A 115 59.06 25.42 -28.37
CA SER A 115 58.44 26.76 -28.63
C SER A 115 58.61 27.47 -29.98
N TYR A 116 57.49 28.09 -30.40
CA TYR A 116 57.25 29.15 -31.42
C TYR A 116 57.76 28.93 -32.88
N ARG A 117 57.21 29.57 -33.93
CA ARG A 117 56.00 30.42 -34.15
C ARG A 117 55.51 30.09 -35.59
N ALA A 118 54.21 29.93 -35.86
CA ALA A 118 53.29 30.92 -36.47
C ALA A 118 53.80 31.56 -37.81
N SER A 119 52.98 31.80 -38.85
CA SER A 119 51.55 32.17 -38.82
C SER A 119 50.75 31.82 -40.10
N HIS A 120 49.44 31.61 -39.92
CA HIS A 120 48.24 32.08 -40.69
C HIS A 120 48.31 32.39 -42.20
N ALA A 121 47.27 32.12 -43.03
CA ALA A 121 45.83 32.43 -42.87
C ALA A 121 44.90 31.23 -43.23
N ARG A 122 43.77 30.97 -42.54
CA ARG A 122 42.42 31.64 -42.56
C ARG A 122 41.78 31.64 -43.95
N ARG A 123 40.48 31.29 -44.12
CA ARG A 123 39.32 31.70 -43.29
C ARG A 123 38.15 30.67 -43.26
N THR A 124 37.67 30.34 -42.05
CA THR A 124 36.23 30.26 -41.59
C THR A 124 35.20 29.30 -42.23
N SER A 125 34.18 28.77 -41.52
CA SER A 125 33.63 29.07 -40.17
C SER A 125 32.86 27.91 -39.52
N LYS A 126 32.89 27.85 -38.16
CA LYS A 126 31.88 27.27 -37.22
C LYS A 126 31.65 25.72 -37.27
N GLU A 127 31.38 25.00 -36.17
CA GLU A 127 31.41 25.34 -34.74
C GLU A 127 31.72 24.12 -33.81
N LEU A 128 32.03 24.42 -32.55
CA LEU A 128 32.12 23.64 -31.28
C LEU A 128 31.51 22.20 -31.19
N ASN A 129 31.97 21.27 -30.32
CA ASN A 129 33.25 21.10 -29.59
C ASN A 129 33.42 19.66 -29.00
N SER A 130 34.68 19.30 -28.72
CA SER A 130 35.21 18.21 -27.84
C SER A 130 34.75 18.31 -26.35
N ARG A 131 34.96 17.38 -25.39
CA ARG A 131 35.64 16.05 -25.18
C ARG A 131 34.95 15.39 -23.94
N ARG A 132 34.89 14.08 -23.67
CA ARG A 132 35.90 12.99 -23.45
C ARG A 132 36.84 13.14 -22.22
N ALA A 133 36.41 12.61 -21.07
CA ALA A 133 37.22 11.98 -19.99
C ALA A 133 36.24 11.12 -19.15
N ASN A 134 36.41 9.81 -18.95
CA ASN A 134 37.41 9.07 -18.15
C ASN A 134 37.30 9.33 -16.63
N GLY A 135 37.18 8.25 -15.84
CA GLY A 135 36.63 8.31 -14.48
C GLY A 135 37.64 8.27 -13.33
N GLY A 136 37.13 8.48 -12.12
CA GLY A 136 37.82 8.29 -10.85
C GLY A 136 36.80 8.12 -9.72
N SER A 137 37.02 7.16 -8.83
CA SER A 137 36.12 6.84 -7.71
C SER A 137 36.76 7.22 -6.37
N ALA A 138 36.11 8.11 -5.62
CA ALA A 138 36.44 8.42 -4.23
C ALA A 138 35.20 8.93 -3.49
N PHE A 139 35.15 8.68 -2.18
CA PHE A 139 34.03 9.02 -1.28
C PHE A 139 33.71 10.52 -1.21
N GLY A 140 32.41 10.85 -1.15
CA GLY A 140 31.87 12.16 -0.75
C GLY A 140 30.36 12.05 -0.53
N GLY A 141 29.87 12.39 0.66
CA GLY A 141 28.47 12.14 1.06
C GLY A 141 27.52 13.29 0.79
N GLY A 142 26.21 12.98 0.68
CA GLY A 142 25.11 13.94 0.57
C GLY A 142 23.85 13.42 1.28
N SER A 143 23.18 14.30 2.02
CA SER A 143 22.15 13.97 3.03
C SER A 143 20.82 13.43 2.49
N PRO A 144 20.14 12.52 3.22
CA PRO A 144 18.68 12.46 3.27
C PRO A 144 18.11 13.59 4.14
N LEU A 145 16.93 14.09 3.82
CA LEU A 145 16.27 15.20 4.53
C LEU A 145 15.48 14.75 5.76
N HIS A 146 15.31 15.67 6.72
CA HIS A 146 14.48 15.49 7.92
C HIS A 146 12.98 15.36 7.59
N SER A 147 12.27 14.46 8.27
CA SER A 147 10.81 14.54 8.43
C SER A 147 10.33 13.81 9.69
N VAL A 148 10.22 14.53 10.81
CA VAL A 148 9.33 14.21 11.96
C VAL A 148 8.85 15.54 12.55
N ARG A 149 7.59 15.61 12.97
CA ARG A 149 6.96 16.82 13.55
C ARG A 149 6.14 16.43 14.79
N SER A 150 6.40 17.09 15.92
CA SER A 150 5.60 17.02 17.18
C SER A 150 5.63 15.67 17.93
N ALA A 151 5.30 15.55 19.22
CA ALA A 151 5.62 16.32 20.44
C ALA A 151 5.19 15.47 21.68
N PHE A 152 5.53 15.90 22.90
CA PHE A 152 5.20 15.25 24.21
C PHE A 152 5.81 13.84 24.40
N SER A 153 6.14 13.36 25.60
CA SER A 153 6.41 14.02 26.89
C SER A 153 7.65 13.30 27.50
N GLY A 154 8.42 13.80 28.46
CA GLY A 154 8.00 14.27 29.78
C GLY A 154 8.39 13.23 30.85
N ARG A 155 9.47 13.51 31.61
CA ARG A 155 9.87 12.84 32.87
C ARG A 155 10.40 11.39 32.80
N ASP A 156 11.72 11.22 32.57
CA ASP A 156 12.54 10.13 33.20
C ASP A 156 14.08 10.25 32.97
N GLU A 157 14.73 11.24 33.57
CA GLU A 157 16.14 11.55 33.27
C GLU A 157 17.16 10.48 33.72
N ARG A 158 16.86 9.70 34.77
CA ARG A 158 17.80 8.68 35.29
C ARG A 158 17.95 7.46 34.37
N ASN A 159 16.94 7.15 33.55
CA ASN A 159 16.96 6.00 32.65
C ASN A 159 17.63 6.34 31.30
N ASN A 160 17.64 7.62 30.91
CA ASN A 160 18.14 8.06 29.62
C ASN A 160 19.67 7.86 29.48
N SER A 161 20.45 8.18 30.53
CA SER A 161 21.91 7.99 30.53
C SER A 161 22.32 6.52 30.34
N HIS A 162 21.58 5.57 30.93
CA HIS A 162 21.84 4.14 30.72
C HIS A 162 21.52 3.71 29.28
N ARG A 163 20.39 4.16 28.71
CA ARG A 163 20.06 3.89 27.29
C ARG A 163 21.08 4.48 26.32
N TYR A 164 21.64 5.66 26.60
CA TYR A 164 22.74 6.20 25.80
C TYR A 164 24.01 5.34 25.94
N TYR A 165 24.39 4.93 27.15
CA TYR A 165 25.59 4.11 27.37
C TYR A 165 25.46 2.71 26.72
N VAL A 166 24.28 2.10 26.80
CA VAL A 166 23.95 0.84 26.11
C VAL A 166 23.98 1.04 24.59
N GLY A 167 23.30 2.05 24.05
CA GLY A 167 23.30 2.32 22.60
C GLY A 167 24.67 2.74 22.03
N ILE A 168 25.54 3.35 22.84
CA ILE A 168 26.95 3.60 22.48
C ILE A 168 27.74 2.30 22.51
N LYS A 169 27.55 1.43 23.52
CA LYS A 169 28.20 0.11 23.61
C LYS A 169 27.77 -0.84 22.48
N GLU A 170 26.49 -0.81 22.10
CA GLU A 170 25.95 -1.53 20.94
C GLU A 170 26.58 -1.02 19.64
N LYS A 171 26.57 0.29 19.39
CA LYS A 171 27.24 0.89 18.22
C LYS A 171 28.75 0.57 18.20
N LEU A 172 29.42 0.60 19.34
CA LEU A 172 30.83 0.22 19.47
C LEU A 172 31.04 -1.26 19.12
N ALA A 173 30.15 -2.15 19.56
CA ALA A 173 30.19 -3.57 19.21
C ALA A 173 29.91 -3.79 17.72
N THR A 174 28.90 -3.14 17.13
CA THR A 174 28.63 -3.18 15.68
C THR A 174 29.82 -2.68 14.87
N ILE A 175 30.40 -1.52 15.23
CA ILE A 175 31.60 -0.97 14.58
C ILE A 175 32.80 -1.91 14.75
N THR A 176 32.95 -2.57 15.89
CA THR A 176 34.03 -3.56 16.14
C THR A 176 33.86 -4.81 15.29
N ILE A 177 32.63 -5.32 15.15
CA ILE A 177 32.30 -6.46 14.29
C ILE A 177 32.51 -6.08 12.82
N GLU A 178 31.97 -4.94 12.37
CA GLU A 178 32.20 -4.41 11.03
C GLU A 178 33.68 -4.20 10.71
N LEU A 179 34.47 -3.68 11.65
CA LEU A 179 35.91 -3.47 11.47
C LEU A 179 36.66 -4.81 11.40
N ASN A 180 36.28 -5.79 12.21
CA ASN A 180 36.83 -7.14 12.17
C ASN A 180 36.50 -7.83 10.84
N ASP A 181 35.25 -7.77 10.37
CA ASP A 181 34.82 -8.37 9.11
C ASP A 181 35.41 -7.66 7.90
N LYS A 182 35.50 -6.31 7.91
CA LYS A 182 36.27 -5.55 6.90
C LYS A 182 37.75 -5.94 6.92
N THR A 183 38.34 -6.22 8.10
CA THR A 183 39.73 -6.69 8.20
C THR A 183 39.89 -8.07 7.59
N LYS A 184 39.03 -9.05 7.92
CA LYS A 184 39.00 -10.37 7.28
C LYS A 184 38.81 -10.27 5.76
N THR A 185 37.92 -9.40 5.28
CA THR A 185 37.72 -9.15 3.85
C THR A 185 38.99 -8.58 3.21
N ILE A 186 39.67 -7.63 3.85
CA ILE A 186 40.96 -7.09 3.40
C ILE A 186 42.04 -8.18 3.37
N GLU A 187 42.06 -9.11 4.33
CA GLU A 187 43.00 -10.23 4.35
C GLU A 187 42.71 -11.26 3.25
N LEU A 188 41.45 -11.63 3.02
CA LEU A 188 41.03 -12.47 1.91
C LEU A 188 41.35 -11.83 0.55
N LEU A 189 41.14 -10.52 0.39
CA LEU A 189 41.52 -9.78 -0.82
C LEU A 189 43.04 -9.68 -1.00
N LYS A 190 43.82 -9.52 0.09
CA LYS A 190 45.29 -9.61 0.06
C LYS A 190 45.75 -11.02 -0.32
N LEU A 191 45.09 -12.06 0.16
CA LEU A 191 45.39 -13.46 -0.15
C LEU A 191 45.08 -13.78 -1.62
N ALA A 192 43.91 -13.36 -2.12
CA ALA A 192 43.53 -13.46 -3.52
C ALA A 192 44.54 -12.73 -4.42
N ARG A 193 44.85 -11.46 -4.12
CA ARG A 193 45.85 -10.67 -4.85
C ARG A 193 47.26 -11.29 -4.83
N LYS A 194 47.66 -11.94 -3.72
CA LYS A 194 48.90 -12.74 -3.67
C LYS A 194 48.81 -14.00 -4.55
N LYS A 195 47.70 -14.72 -4.53
CA LYS A 195 47.45 -15.91 -5.36
C LYS A 195 47.48 -15.57 -6.85
N ASP A 196 46.86 -14.46 -7.24
CA ASP A 196 46.83 -14.04 -8.64
C ASP A 196 48.16 -13.42 -9.09
N ALA A 197 48.90 -12.74 -8.20
CA ALA A 197 50.30 -12.36 -8.47
C ALA A 197 51.24 -13.57 -8.61
N ALA A 198 51.00 -14.65 -7.87
CA ALA A 198 51.74 -15.90 -8.02
C ALA A 198 51.41 -16.60 -9.34
N LYS A 199 50.13 -16.70 -9.71
CA LYS A 199 49.69 -17.23 -11.02
C LYS A 199 50.25 -16.43 -12.19
N THR A 200 50.20 -15.10 -12.15
CA THR A 200 50.72 -14.28 -13.27
C THR A 200 52.24 -14.39 -13.36
N LYS A 201 52.96 -14.49 -12.24
CA LYS A 201 54.39 -14.82 -12.26
C LYS A 201 54.67 -16.22 -12.84
N GLN A 202 53.85 -17.22 -12.51
CA GLN A 202 53.96 -18.57 -13.06
C GLN A 202 53.71 -18.58 -14.57
N LEU A 203 52.60 -17.99 -15.04
CA LEU A 203 52.28 -17.89 -16.47
C LEU A 203 53.34 -17.10 -17.26
N LEU A 204 53.95 -16.08 -16.66
CA LEU A 204 55.08 -15.37 -17.27
C LEU A 204 56.33 -16.27 -17.36
N ALA A 205 56.64 -17.04 -16.32
CA ALA A 205 57.76 -17.99 -16.37
C ALA A 205 57.52 -19.12 -17.39
N GLU A 206 56.31 -19.67 -17.46
CA GLU A 206 55.91 -20.67 -18.45
C GLU A 206 55.99 -20.12 -19.89
N ALA A 207 55.58 -18.86 -20.10
CA ALA A 207 55.75 -18.18 -21.38
C ALA A 207 57.22 -17.87 -21.70
N GLU A 208 58.03 -17.47 -20.72
CA GLU A 208 59.47 -17.24 -20.89
C GLU A 208 60.22 -18.53 -21.26
N GLU A 209 59.93 -19.67 -20.61
CA GLU A 209 60.53 -20.96 -20.97
C GLU A 209 60.06 -21.42 -22.37
N HIS A 210 58.76 -21.35 -22.68
CA HIS A 210 58.26 -21.69 -24.02
C HIS A 210 58.91 -20.82 -25.12
N MET A 211 59.16 -19.52 -24.86
CA MET A 211 59.87 -18.65 -25.79
C MET A 211 61.37 -18.99 -25.90
N LYS A 212 62.02 -19.45 -24.82
CA LYS A 212 63.41 -19.97 -24.87
C LYS A 212 63.49 -21.28 -25.66
N GLU A 213 62.55 -22.20 -25.46
CA GLU A 213 62.45 -23.45 -26.21
C GLU A 213 62.22 -23.19 -27.70
N ALA A 214 61.30 -22.28 -28.04
CA ALA A 214 61.05 -21.86 -29.42
C ALA A 214 62.31 -21.24 -30.08
N LEU A 215 63.03 -20.37 -29.34
CA LEU A 215 64.28 -19.77 -29.80
C LEU A 215 65.37 -20.83 -30.02
N ALA A 216 65.54 -21.77 -29.07
CA ALA A 216 66.52 -22.85 -29.18
C ALA A 216 66.19 -23.81 -30.34
N ALA A 217 64.91 -24.12 -30.57
CA ALA A 217 64.46 -24.90 -31.72
C ALA A 217 64.69 -24.17 -33.05
N GLN A 218 64.53 -22.84 -33.09
CA GLN A 218 64.84 -22.01 -34.25
C GLN A 218 66.36 -21.96 -34.52
N GLN A 219 67.18 -21.77 -33.49
CA GLN A 219 68.64 -21.85 -33.58
C GLN A 219 69.09 -23.23 -34.07
N GLN A 220 68.52 -24.33 -33.57
CA GLN A 220 68.86 -25.68 -34.04
C GLN A 220 68.47 -25.89 -35.51
N LYS A 221 67.35 -25.33 -35.98
CA LYS A 221 66.96 -25.36 -37.41
C LYS A 221 67.96 -24.61 -38.28
N PHE A 222 68.37 -23.40 -37.88
CA PHE A 222 69.38 -22.64 -38.63
C PHE A 222 70.75 -23.30 -38.60
N ASN A 223 71.19 -23.86 -37.47
CA ASN A 223 72.46 -24.58 -37.37
C ASN A 223 72.47 -25.82 -38.29
N LYS A 224 71.39 -26.60 -38.33
CA LYS A 224 71.23 -27.74 -39.25
C LYS A 224 71.17 -27.33 -40.72
N GLU A 225 70.69 -26.13 -41.03
CA GLU A 225 70.73 -25.61 -42.40
C GLU A 225 72.13 -25.14 -42.76
N LEU A 226 72.81 -24.39 -41.89
CA LEU A 226 74.22 -24.01 -42.06
C LEU A 226 75.12 -25.24 -42.21
N GLU A 227 74.89 -26.31 -41.45
CA GLU A 227 75.58 -27.60 -41.56
C GLU A 227 75.42 -28.19 -42.97
N LYS A 228 74.19 -28.27 -43.51
CA LYS A 228 73.95 -28.68 -44.91
C LYS A 228 74.62 -27.77 -45.94
N GLN A 229 74.60 -26.46 -45.74
CA GLN A 229 75.23 -25.51 -46.67
C GLN A 229 76.76 -25.64 -46.63
N MET A 230 77.35 -25.95 -45.48
CA MET A 230 78.77 -26.26 -45.33
C MET A 230 79.13 -27.61 -45.97
N ASP A 231 78.33 -28.66 -45.78
CA ASP A 231 78.49 -29.94 -46.47
C ASP A 231 78.39 -29.78 -48.00
N PHE A 232 77.44 -28.98 -48.48
CA PHE A 232 77.30 -28.67 -49.92
C PHE A 232 78.52 -27.91 -50.46
N ALA A 233 78.98 -26.87 -49.75
CA ALA A 233 80.19 -26.13 -50.11
C ALA A 233 81.44 -27.03 -50.09
N GLN A 234 81.57 -27.90 -49.09
CA GLN A 234 82.67 -28.86 -48.99
C GLN A 234 82.63 -29.88 -50.13
N ASN A 235 81.45 -30.41 -50.48
CA ASN A 235 81.27 -31.29 -51.63
C ASN A 235 81.70 -30.60 -52.93
N LEU A 236 81.22 -29.38 -53.20
CA LEU A 236 81.64 -28.56 -54.35
C LEU A 236 83.16 -28.32 -54.38
N VAL A 237 83.80 -28.11 -53.22
CA VAL A 237 85.27 -27.99 -53.13
C VAL A 237 85.94 -29.32 -53.48
N THR A 238 85.43 -30.48 -53.04
CA THR A 238 85.99 -31.77 -53.48
C THR A 238 85.79 -32.03 -54.97
N GLU A 239 84.65 -31.63 -55.56
CA GLU A 239 84.37 -31.79 -56.98
C GLU A 239 85.24 -30.88 -57.83
N LYS A 240 85.39 -29.61 -57.43
CA LYS A 240 86.36 -28.67 -58.03
C LYS A 240 87.79 -29.21 -57.94
N SER A 241 88.18 -29.85 -56.83
CA SER A 241 89.50 -30.48 -56.67
C SER A 241 89.68 -31.71 -57.58
N LYS A 242 88.67 -32.58 -57.69
CA LYS A 242 88.66 -33.74 -58.62
C LYS A 242 88.75 -33.27 -60.07
N LEU A 243 87.98 -32.24 -60.44
CA LEU A 243 87.96 -31.68 -61.79
C LEU A 243 89.28 -30.98 -62.15
N ALA A 244 89.87 -30.21 -61.22
CA ALA A 244 91.18 -29.60 -61.39
C ALA A 244 92.26 -30.67 -61.65
N LYS A 245 92.31 -31.73 -60.83
CA LYS A 245 93.20 -32.88 -61.06
C LYS A 245 92.98 -33.52 -62.44
N ARG A 246 91.72 -33.68 -62.89
CA ARG A 246 91.46 -34.23 -64.23
C ARG A 246 91.88 -33.27 -65.36
N CYS A 247 91.83 -31.95 -65.14
CA CYS A 247 92.42 -30.98 -66.06
C CYS A 247 93.96 -31.08 -66.09
N ASP A 248 94.62 -31.22 -64.94
CA ASP A 248 96.07 -31.38 -64.84
C ASP A 248 96.54 -32.68 -65.51
N GLU A 249 95.81 -33.79 -65.31
CA GLU A 249 96.01 -35.06 -66.01
C GLU A 249 95.90 -34.90 -67.53
N LEU A 250 94.82 -34.27 -68.03
CA LEU A 250 94.61 -34.02 -69.46
C LEU A 250 95.68 -33.09 -70.05
N VAL A 251 96.16 -32.10 -69.31
CA VAL A 251 97.29 -31.26 -69.71
C VAL A 251 98.58 -32.09 -69.81
N ALA A 252 98.84 -32.99 -68.86
CA ALA A 252 100.00 -33.90 -68.92
C ALA A 252 99.89 -34.89 -70.10
N GLU A 253 98.72 -35.47 -70.36
CA GLU A 253 98.43 -36.31 -71.53
C GLU A 253 98.70 -35.55 -72.84
N VAL A 254 98.22 -34.31 -72.98
CA VAL A 254 98.45 -33.46 -74.16
C VAL A 254 99.91 -33.05 -74.32
N GLN A 255 100.63 -32.73 -73.24
CA GLN A 255 102.06 -32.41 -73.32
C GLN A 255 102.90 -33.63 -73.71
N LYS A 256 102.56 -34.82 -73.22
CA LYS A 256 103.18 -36.07 -73.65
C LYS A 256 102.94 -36.32 -75.14
N ALA A 257 101.70 -36.21 -75.62
CA ALA A 257 101.36 -36.38 -77.03
C ALA A 257 102.09 -35.37 -77.94
N LYS A 258 102.26 -34.11 -77.50
CA LYS A 258 103.08 -33.10 -78.20
C LYS A 258 104.55 -33.49 -78.26
N ALA A 259 105.13 -33.99 -77.16
CA ALA A 259 106.52 -34.42 -77.12
C ALA A 259 106.78 -35.65 -78.02
N ASP A 260 105.84 -36.60 -78.07
CA ASP A 260 105.94 -37.77 -78.94
C ASP A 260 105.78 -37.40 -80.43
N ASN A 261 104.81 -36.54 -80.78
CA ASN A 261 104.67 -36.01 -82.15
C ASN A 261 105.92 -35.21 -82.59
N ALA A 262 106.55 -34.44 -81.69
CA ALA A 262 107.80 -33.75 -81.99
C ALA A 262 108.97 -34.73 -82.27
N ARG A 263 109.04 -35.85 -81.53
CA ARG A 263 110.02 -36.93 -81.79
C ARG A 263 109.78 -37.60 -83.15
N GLU A 264 108.52 -37.78 -83.53
CA GLU A 264 108.17 -38.32 -84.86
C GLU A 264 108.49 -37.33 -85.98
N ALA A 265 108.20 -36.04 -85.81
CA ALA A 265 108.53 -35.00 -86.79
C ALA A 265 110.04 -34.94 -87.10
N GLU A 266 110.92 -34.99 -86.09
CA GLU A 266 112.37 -35.08 -86.31
C GLU A 266 112.80 -36.41 -86.97
N ARG A 267 112.14 -37.54 -86.64
CA ARG A 267 112.36 -38.83 -87.33
C ARG A 267 111.98 -38.76 -88.82
N PHE A 268 110.88 -38.10 -89.18
CA PHE A 268 110.49 -37.89 -90.58
C PHE A 268 111.43 -36.94 -91.31
N LYS A 269 111.84 -35.85 -90.66
CA LYS A 269 112.82 -34.87 -91.18
C LYS A 269 114.18 -35.52 -91.48
N LEU A 270 114.66 -36.42 -90.62
CA LEU A 270 115.88 -37.20 -90.87
C LEU A 270 115.73 -38.13 -92.08
N LYS A 271 114.64 -38.92 -92.15
CA LYS A 271 114.33 -39.78 -93.32
C LYS A 271 114.26 -38.98 -94.63
N LEU A 272 113.73 -37.76 -94.61
CA LEU A 272 113.65 -36.88 -95.77
C LEU A 272 115.03 -36.38 -96.23
N LYS A 273 115.99 -36.21 -95.31
CA LYS A 273 117.39 -35.84 -95.64
C LYS A 273 118.08 -36.99 -96.37
N ASP A 274 118.04 -38.20 -95.80
CA ASP A 274 118.54 -39.44 -96.42
C ASP A 274 118.02 -39.63 -97.86
N ALA A 275 116.73 -39.42 -98.08
CA ALA A 275 116.11 -39.58 -99.40
C ALA A 275 116.64 -38.58 -100.43
N LYS A 276 116.86 -37.31 -100.03
CA LYS A 276 117.42 -36.27 -100.90
C LYS A 276 118.87 -36.55 -101.28
N GLU A 277 119.68 -36.99 -100.31
CA GLU A 277 121.10 -37.29 -100.54
C GLU A 277 121.28 -38.47 -101.52
N ARG A 278 120.46 -39.52 -101.40
CA ARG A 278 120.45 -40.66 -102.34
C ARG A 278 120.06 -40.23 -103.76
N TRP A 279 119.08 -39.34 -103.92
CA TRP A 279 118.61 -38.89 -105.23
C TRP A 279 119.66 -38.04 -105.97
N ALA A 280 120.35 -37.14 -105.26
CA ALA A 280 121.42 -36.32 -105.82
C ALA A 280 122.59 -37.15 -106.39
N VAL A 281 122.94 -38.27 -105.73
CA VAL A 281 123.97 -39.20 -106.21
C VAL A 281 123.53 -39.89 -107.50
N GLN A 282 122.28 -40.36 -107.58
CA GLN A 282 121.76 -41.09 -108.74
C GLN A 282 121.66 -40.20 -110.00
N GLU A 283 121.34 -38.93 -109.83
CA GLU A 283 121.20 -37.94 -110.91
C GLU A 283 122.54 -37.49 -111.51
N LYS A 284 123.65 -37.57 -110.74
CA LYS A 284 125.00 -37.33 -111.27
C LYS A 284 125.38 -38.36 -112.34
N VAL A 285 125.22 -39.65 -112.01
CA VAL A 285 125.61 -40.80 -112.86
C VAL A 285 124.96 -40.77 -114.25
N ARG A 286 123.75 -40.20 -114.38
CA ARG A 286 123.04 -40.12 -115.67
C ARG A 286 123.66 -39.14 -116.67
N ARG A 287 124.29 -38.05 -116.24
CA ARG A 287 124.88 -37.06 -117.16
C ARG A 287 126.13 -37.60 -117.84
N ASP A 288 127.02 -38.20 -117.05
CA ASP A 288 128.33 -38.68 -117.51
C ASP A 288 128.19 -39.73 -118.63
N GLN A 289 127.16 -40.59 -118.57
CA GLN A 289 126.89 -41.63 -119.58
C GLN A 289 126.35 -41.10 -120.92
N TRP A 290 125.75 -39.91 -120.96
CA TRP A 290 125.14 -39.35 -122.17
C TRP A 290 126.19 -38.70 -123.08
N ILE A 291 127.16 -38.01 -122.47
CA ILE A 291 128.19 -37.22 -123.17
C ILE A 291 129.06 -38.13 -124.07
N VAL A 292 129.50 -39.28 -123.55
CA VAL A 292 130.36 -40.23 -124.28
C VAL A 292 129.73 -40.67 -125.61
N LYS A 293 128.46 -41.10 -125.58
CA LYS A 293 127.79 -41.70 -126.74
C LYS A 293 127.67 -40.75 -127.94
N LYS A 294 127.50 -39.44 -127.70
CA LYS A 294 127.39 -38.45 -128.78
C LYS A 294 128.73 -38.09 -129.42
N THR A 295 129.86 -38.42 -128.80
CA THR A 295 131.20 -38.15 -129.35
C THR A 295 131.65 -39.20 -130.39
N GLU A 296 131.09 -40.42 -130.36
CA GLU A 296 131.46 -41.51 -131.27
C GLU A 296 130.70 -41.47 -132.61
N GLU A 297 129.45 -41.02 -132.58
CA GLU A 297 128.51 -41.01 -133.71
C GLU A 297 128.95 -40.09 -134.86
N ILE A 298 129.65 -38.99 -134.52
CA ILE A 298 130.04 -37.92 -135.46
C ILE A 298 131.19 -38.35 -136.39
N LYS A 299 132.02 -39.34 -136.02
CA LYS A 299 133.29 -39.64 -136.71
C LYS A 299 133.18 -40.58 -137.93
N LYS A 300 131.99 -41.07 -138.29
CA LYS A 300 131.83 -42.25 -139.17
C LYS A 300 131.12 -42.05 -140.51
N SER A 301 130.49 -40.90 -140.80
CA SER A 301 129.49 -40.82 -141.89
C SER A 301 129.83 -39.97 -143.12
N THR A 302 130.84 -39.09 -143.10
CA THR A 302 131.00 -38.06 -144.15
C THR A 302 132.46 -37.69 -144.46
N VAL A 303 133.03 -38.26 -145.53
CA VAL A 303 134.17 -37.67 -146.27
C VAL A 303 133.96 -37.86 -147.78
N ALA A 304 133.62 -36.76 -148.46
CA ALA A 304 133.82 -36.41 -149.87
C ALA A 304 133.84 -37.53 -150.95
N ALA A 305 132.77 -37.60 -151.75
CA ALA A 305 132.82 -38.16 -153.12
C ALA A 305 131.74 -37.58 -154.05
N LEU A 306 130.52 -37.33 -153.53
CA LEU A 306 129.37 -36.82 -154.29
C LEU A 306 128.95 -35.40 -153.86
N GLU A 307 129.83 -34.69 -153.15
CA GLU A 307 129.52 -33.48 -152.38
C GLU A 307 128.77 -32.39 -153.18
N PRO A 308 129.11 -31.99 -154.42
CA PRO A 308 128.52 -30.81 -155.05
C PRO A 308 127.03 -30.94 -155.44
N ASP A 309 126.66 -32.02 -156.14
CA ASP A 309 125.26 -32.23 -156.55
C ASP A 309 124.39 -32.65 -155.36
N ILE A 310 124.99 -33.37 -154.40
CA ILE A 310 124.40 -33.59 -153.09
C ILE A 310 124.23 -32.25 -152.35
N GLN A 311 125.15 -31.29 -152.43
CA GLN A 311 124.99 -29.98 -151.77
C GLN A 311 123.78 -29.21 -152.29
N LEU A 312 123.45 -29.25 -153.59
CA LEU A 312 122.28 -28.53 -154.11
C LEU A 312 120.96 -29.21 -153.72
N ILE A 313 120.88 -30.54 -153.86
CA ILE A 313 119.68 -31.31 -153.46
C ILE A 313 119.53 -31.32 -151.94
N LEU A 314 120.62 -31.38 -151.18
CA LEU A 314 120.62 -31.15 -149.73
C LEU A 314 120.37 -29.69 -149.37
N ALA A 315 120.70 -28.67 -150.17
CA ALA A 315 120.38 -27.29 -149.79
C ALA A 315 118.86 -27.11 -149.77
N LYS A 316 118.19 -27.47 -150.88
CA LYS A 316 116.71 -27.46 -150.93
C LYS A 316 116.12 -28.45 -149.91
N GLY A 317 116.59 -29.69 -149.90
CA GLY A 317 116.14 -30.74 -149.00
C GLY A 317 116.38 -30.45 -147.51
N LYS A 318 117.45 -29.74 -147.14
CA LYS A 318 117.67 -29.19 -145.79
C LYS A 318 116.66 -28.11 -145.51
N THR A 319 116.50 -27.09 -146.37
CA THR A 319 115.52 -26.02 -146.10
C THR A 319 114.09 -26.53 -145.98
N ASP A 320 113.72 -27.58 -146.73
CA ASP A 320 112.38 -28.18 -146.65
C ASP A 320 112.26 -29.17 -145.47
N LEU A 321 113.33 -29.88 -145.09
CA LEU A 321 113.39 -30.62 -143.80
C LEU A 321 113.42 -29.70 -142.59
N GLU A 322 114.04 -28.52 -142.70
CA GLU A 322 114.14 -27.52 -141.64
C GLU A 322 112.77 -26.89 -141.44
N LYS A 323 112.10 -26.40 -142.49
CA LYS A 323 110.68 -25.99 -142.41
C LYS A 323 109.78 -27.09 -141.83
N ALA A 324 109.97 -28.35 -142.24
CA ALA A 324 109.17 -29.47 -141.72
C ALA A 324 109.49 -29.80 -140.25
N ARG A 325 110.75 -29.67 -139.82
CA ARG A 325 111.18 -29.85 -138.42
C ARG A 325 110.76 -28.68 -137.55
N GLU A 326 110.87 -27.46 -138.05
CA GLU A 326 110.38 -26.23 -137.42
C GLU A 326 108.88 -26.32 -137.22
N ALA A 327 108.10 -26.60 -138.27
CA ALA A 327 106.65 -26.84 -138.17
C ALA A 327 106.31 -27.97 -137.18
N ALA A 328 106.99 -29.12 -137.24
CA ALA A 328 106.79 -30.21 -136.29
C ALA A 328 107.24 -29.87 -134.85
N SER A 329 108.20 -28.97 -134.67
CA SER A 329 108.61 -28.45 -133.35
C SER A 329 107.64 -27.38 -132.84
N GLU A 330 107.08 -26.57 -133.73
CA GLU A 330 106.05 -25.60 -133.42
C GLU A 330 104.75 -26.28 -133.02
N GLU A 331 104.28 -27.27 -133.78
CA GLU A 331 103.09 -28.06 -133.41
C GLU A 331 103.32 -28.81 -132.10
N ARG A 332 104.52 -29.38 -131.88
CA ARG A 332 104.88 -29.96 -130.58
C ARG A 332 104.85 -28.93 -129.44
N ARG A 333 105.34 -27.70 -129.68
CA ARG A 333 105.31 -26.60 -128.71
C ARG A 333 103.89 -26.06 -128.48
N LYS A 334 103.06 -25.97 -129.53
CA LYS A 334 101.63 -25.61 -129.46
C LYS A 334 100.88 -26.64 -128.63
N LEU A 335 101.05 -27.94 -128.93
CA LEU A 335 100.48 -29.06 -128.17
C LEU A 335 100.97 -29.10 -126.72
N GLN A 336 102.27 -28.89 -126.47
CA GLN A 336 102.80 -28.82 -125.10
C GLN A 336 102.17 -27.66 -124.32
N VAL A 337 102.13 -26.45 -124.89
CA VAL A 337 101.52 -25.27 -124.25
C VAL A 337 99.99 -25.42 -124.11
N GLN A 338 99.33 -26.15 -125.00
CA GLN A 338 97.91 -26.51 -124.85
C GLN A 338 97.71 -27.48 -123.68
N LEU A 339 98.48 -28.57 -123.61
CA LEU A 339 98.42 -29.54 -122.51
C LEU A 339 98.79 -28.91 -121.16
N GLU A 340 99.78 -28.02 -121.12
CA GLU A 340 100.14 -27.26 -119.91
C GLU A 340 98.98 -26.35 -119.48
N LYS A 341 98.36 -25.59 -120.40
CA LYS A 341 97.16 -24.80 -120.11
C LYS A 341 95.98 -25.65 -119.65
N GLU A 342 95.75 -26.82 -120.24
CA GLU A 342 94.70 -27.75 -119.82
C GLU A 342 94.96 -28.33 -118.44
N ARG A 343 96.22 -28.66 -118.10
CA ARG A 343 96.65 -29.07 -116.76
C ARG A 343 96.40 -27.95 -115.75
N ASP A 344 96.81 -26.72 -116.06
CA ASP A 344 96.66 -25.56 -115.19
C ASP A 344 95.18 -25.20 -114.96
N VAL A 345 94.35 -25.21 -116.02
CA VAL A 345 92.90 -25.01 -115.92
C VAL A 345 92.23 -26.13 -115.12
N ALA A 346 92.66 -27.39 -115.28
CA ALA A 346 92.15 -28.51 -114.48
C ALA A 346 92.56 -28.40 -113.00
N LEU A 347 93.82 -28.01 -112.72
CA LEU A 347 94.32 -27.77 -111.37
C LEU A 347 93.62 -26.57 -110.71
N GLN A 348 93.36 -25.49 -111.45
CA GLN A 348 92.65 -24.33 -110.92
C GLN A 348 91.19 -24.68 -110.61
N ARG A 349 90.46 -25.31 -111.54
CA ARG A 349 89.09 -25.82 -111.29
C ARG A 349 89.03 -26.71 -110.05
N LEU A 350 90.04 -27.55 -109.83
CA LEU A 350 90.13 -28.42 -108.66
C LEU A 350 90.36 -27.63 -107.36
N LYS A 351 91.20 -26.59 -107.38
CA LYS A 351 91.33 -25.65 -106.23
C LYS A 351 90.00 -24.94 -105.97
N ASP A 352 89.40 -24.35 -107.00
CA ASP A 352 88.12 -23.63 -106.91
C ASP A 352 87.02 -24.54 -106.34
N ASP A 353 87.01 -25.83 -106.72
CA ASP A 353 86.11 -26.85 -106.18
C ASP A 353 86.36 -27.15 -104.70
N TYR A 354 87.62 -27.25 -104.27
CA TYR A 354 87.97 -27.45 -102.86
C TYR A 354 87.68 -26.21 -102.02
N GLU A 355 87.95 -25.01 -102.54
CA GLU A 355 87.66 -23.74 -101.87
C GLU A 355 86.16 -23.54 -101.71
N ARG A 356 85.35 -23.79 -102.75
CA ARG A 356 83.87 -23.81 -102.64
C ARG A 356 83.39 -24.82 -101.60
N LYS A 357 83.88 -26.06 -101.62
CA LYS A 357 83.53 -27.09 -100.61
C LYS A 357 83.92 -26.68 -99.18
N LEU A 358 85.06 -25.99 -99.00
CA LEU A 358 85.49 -25.47 -97.70
C LEU A 358 84.64 -24.29 -97.22
N VAL A 359 84.23 -23.40 -98.12
CA VAL A 359 83.29 -22.29 -97.83
C VAL A 359 81.91 -22.86 -97.46
N GLU A 360 81.35 -23.74 -98.29
CA GLU A 360 80.08 -24.42 -98.03
C GLU A 360 80.09 -25.15 -96.68
N ALA A 361 81.17 -25.85 -96.33
CA ALA A 361 81.28 -26.55 -95.05
C ALA A 361 81.28 -25.56 -93.86
N ARG A 362 82.03 -24.46 -93.97
CA ARG A 362 82.05 -23.39 -92.95
C ARG A 362 80.69 -22.70 -92.82
N GLU A 363 79.98 -22.50 -93.92
CA GLU A 363 78.64 -21.90 -93.94
C GLU A 363 77.58 -22.86 -93.36
N LYS A 364 77.67 -24.16 -93.66
CA LYS A 364 76.79 -25.18 -93.06
C LYS A 364 77.00 -25.28 -91.54
N GLU A 365 78.24 -25.21 -91.05
CA GLU A 365 78.48 -25.15 -89.59
C GLU A 365 78.06 -23.81 -88.97
N ARG A 366 78.28 -22.67 -89.64
CA ARG A 366 77.74 -21.37 -89.20
C ARG A 366 76.22 -21.39 -89.09
N ALA A 367 75.50 -21.93 -90.08
CA ALA A 367 74.04 -22.04 -90.07
C ALA A 367 73.53 -22.95 -88.94
N LYS A 368 74.22 -24.07 -88.65
CA LYS A 368 73.93 -24.93 -87.50
C LYS A 368 74.19 -24.24 -86.16
N LEU A 369 75.19 -23.36 -86.08
CA LEU A 369 75.49 -22.61 -84.86
C LEU A 369 74.49 -21.46 -84.65
N MET A 370 74.14 -20.73 -85.70
CA MET A 370 73.09 -19.70 -85.65
C MET A 370 71.75 -20.32 -85.24
N THR A 371 71.26 -21.34 -85.96
CA THR A 371 69.97 -21.98 -85.63
C THR A 371 69.93 -22.61 -84.22
N ARG A 372 71.08 -23.02 -83.67
CA ARG A 372 71.19 -23.46 -82.26
C ARG A 372 71.14 -22.30 -81.26
N LEU A 373 71.74 -21.16 -81.60
CA LEU A 373 71.70 -19.94 -80.80
C LEU A 373 70.28 -19.33 -80.84
N ASP A 374 69.69 -19.21 -82.03
CA ASP A 374 68.30 -18.75 -82.23
C ASP A 374 67.31 -19.61 -81.43
N ALA A 375 67.50 -20.94 -81.41
CA ALA A 375 66.68 -21.86 -80.62
C ALA A 375 66.90 -21.71 -79.11
N ALA A 376 68.14 -21.55 -78.65
CA ALA A 376 68.44 -21.33 -77.24
C ALA A 376 67.89 -19.97 -76.74
N ASP A 377 68.01 -18.92 -77.54
CA ASP A 377 67.43 -17.61 -77.24
C ASP A 377 65.90 -17.66 -77.23
N ALA A 378 65.27 -18.41 -78.15
CA ALA A 378 63.82 -18.65 -78.13
C ALA A 378 63.38 -19.43 -76.88
N GLU A 379 64.10 -20.47 -76.48
CA GLU A 379 63.83 -21.22 -75.23
C GLU A 379 63.98 -20.32 -74.00
N LEU A 380 65.03 -19.49 -73.93
CA LEU A 380 65.24 -18.54 -72.83
C LEU A 380 64.15 -17.45 -72.79
N GLN A 381 63.73 -16.92 -73.94
CA GLN A 381 62.60 -15.99 -74.04
C GLN A 381 61.27 -16.66 -73.64
N GLN A 382 61.06 -17.93 -73.99
CA GLN A 382 59.89 -18.70 -73.57
C GLN A 382 59.90 -18.97 -72.06
N GLN A 383 61.06 -19.26 -71.47
CA GLN A 383 61.21 -19.43 -70.02
C GLN A 383 60.96 -18.11 -69.28
N LEU A 384 61.55 -17.01 -69.73
CA LEU A 384 61.36 -15.67 -69.15
C LEU A 384 59.90 -15.18 -69.27
N SER A 385 59.24 -15.38 -70.41
CA SER A 385 57.83 -15.04 -70.57
C SER A 385 56.91 -15.94 -69.72
N THR A 386 57.23 -17.23 -69.59
CA THR A 386 56.51 -18.15 -68.70
C THR A 386 56.69 -17.77 -67.23
N GLN A 387 57.90 -17.40 -66.79
CA GLN A 387 58.14 -16.90 -65.43
C GLN A 387 57.40 -15.59 -65.16
N ARG A 388 57.48 -14.62 -66.07
CA ARG A 388 56.72 -13.35 -65.97
C ARG A 388 55.23 -13.61 -65.86
N ARG A 389 54.67 -14.51 -66.68
CA ARG A 389 53.25 -14.86 -66.63
C ARG A 389 52.87 -15.56 -65.33
N ARG A 390 53.70 -16.47 -64.80
CA ARG A 390 53.48 -17.09 -63.48
C ARG A 390 53.47 -16.06 -62.35
N PHE A 391 54.44 -15.15 -62.31
CA PHE A 391 54.45 -14.08 -61.30
C PHE A 391 53.25 -13.13 -61.44
N GLN A 392 52.75 -12.89 -62.67
CA GLN A 392 51.50 -12.16 -62.89
C GLN A 392 50.28 -12.97 -62.40
N GLU A 393 50.17 -14.25 -62.75
CA GLU A 393 49.12 -15.16 -62.29
C GLU A 393 49.10 -15.27 -60.74
N GLU A 394 50.27 -15.36 -60.10
CA GLU A 394 50.44 -15.43 -58.64
C GLU A 394 50.12 -14.11 -57.93
N THR A 395 50.54 -12.97 -58.49
CA THR A 395 50.21 -11.64 -57.93
C THR A 395 48.75 -11.26 -58.15
N GLU A 396 48.12 -11.69 -59.25
CA GLU A 396 46.68 -11.57 -59.45
C GLU A 396 45.89 -12.51 -58.53
N ALA A 397 46.32 -13.77 -58.36
CA ALA A 397 45.70 -14.72 -57.44
C ALA A 397 45.71 -14.20 -56.00
N THR A 398 46.89 -13.88 -55.45
CA THR A 398 47.02 -13.35 -54.07
C THR A 398 46.26 -12.03 -53.86
N ARG A 399 46.21 -11.15 -54.88
CA ARG A 399 45.38 -9.93 -54.84
C ARG A 399 43.89 -10.26 -54.84
N ASN A 400 43.45 -11.23 -55.64
CA ASN A 400 42.05 -11.65 -55.74
C ASN A 400 41.59 -12.40 -54.47
N GLU A 401 42.48 -13.18 -53.84
CA GLU A 401 42.33 -13.79 -52.51
C GLU A 401 42.16 -12.71 -51.44
N LEU A 402 43.06 -11.72 -51.35
CA LEU A 402 42.93 -10.58 -50.43
C LEU A 402 41.62 -9.79 -50.65
N TYR A 403 41.17 -9.63 -51.90
CA TYR A 403 39.85 -9.06 -52.20
C TYR A 403 38.69 -9.98 -51.81
N ALA A 404 38.85 -11.30 -51.82
CA ALA A 404 37.86 -12.25 -51.32
C ALA A 404 37.80 -12.24 -49.78
N GLU A 405 38.94 -12.27 -49.10
CA GLU A 405 39.07 -12.14 -47.65
C GLU A 405 38.48 -10.82 -47.14
N MET A 406 38.81 -9.68 -47.76
CA MET A 406 38.21 -8.39 -47.39
C MET A 406 36.68 -8.40 -47.58
N ARG A 407 36.15 -9.07 -48.61
CA ARG A 407 34.69 -9.21 -48.81
C ARG A 407 34.07 -10.13 -47.75
N ALA A 408 34.72 -11.25 -47.43
CA ALA A 408 34.28 -12.18 -46.40
C ALA A 408 34.30 -11.54 -45.00
N ALA A 409 35.38 -10.82 -44.65
CA ALA A 409 35.50 -10.09 -43.39
C ALA A 409 34.48 -8.95 -43.27
N LYS A 410 34.23 -8.19 -44.34
CA LYS A 410 33.15 -7.19 -44.37
C LYS A 410 31.77 -7.83 -44.17
N LEU A 411 31.52 -8.97 -44.82
CA LEU A 411 30.24 -9.68 -44.74
C LEU A 411 30.02 -10.35 -43.36
N ALA A 412 31.09 -10.88 -42.76
CA ALA A 412 31.10 -11.37 -41.38
C ALA A 412 30.82 -10.23 -40.40
N HIS A 413 31.56 -9.13 -40.48
CA HIS A 413 31.33 -7.95 -39.64
C HIS A 413 29.91 -7.38 -39.80
N THR A 414 29.31 -7.37 -41.00
CA THR A 414 27.89 -6.98 -41.13
C THR A 414 26.95 -7.94 -40.44
N LYS A 415 27.19 -9.26 -40.53
CA LYS A 415 26.40 -10.26 -39.79
C LYS A 415 26.54 -10.11 -38.29
N GLU A 416 27.76 -10.00 -37.77
CA GLU A 416 28.03 -9.75 -36.35
C GLU A 416 27.33 -8.48 -35.85
N MET A 417 27.36 -7.41 -36.64
CA MET A 417 26.66 -6.16 -36.31
C MET A 417 25.13 -6.30 -36.36
N ASP A 418 24.58 -7.11 -37.26
CA ASP A 418 23.13 -7.36 -37.35
C ASP A 418 22.64 -8.34 -36.27
N GLU A 419 23.43 -9.37 -35.93
CA GLU A 419 23.22 -10.24 -34.79
C GLU A 419 23.29 -9.47 -33.46
N LEU A 420 24.24 -8.53 -33.32
CA LEU A 420 24.32 -7.64 -32.16
C LEU A 420 23.12 -6.69 -32.08
N LYS A 421 22.62 -6.16 -33.21
CA LYS A 421 21.35 -5.40 -33.25
C LYS A 421 20.19 -6.28 -32.82
N GLU A 422 20.07 -7.49 -33.36
CA GLU A 422 18.98 -8.41 -33.06
C GLU A 422 18.99 -8.85 -31.57
N GLN A 423 20.16 -9.16 -31.03
CA GLN A 423 20.34 -9.43 -29.59
C GLN A 423 19.98 -8.22 -28.72
N ASN A 424 20.34 -7.00 -29.14
CA ASN A 424 19.98 -5.79 -28.39
C ASN A 424 18.49 -5.46 -28.50
N MET A 425 17.85 -5.70 -29.66
CA MET A 425 16.40 -5.62 -29.82
C MET A 425 15.68 -6.65 -28.96
N LYS A 426 16.14 -7.91 -28.91
CA LYS A 426 15.62 -8.96 -28.02
C LYS A 426 15.76 -8.58 -26.54
N LYS A 427 16.89 -7.97 -26.14
CA LYS A 427 17.09 -7.44 -24.77
C LYS A 427 16.17 -6.26 -24.45
N LEU A 428 16.00 -5.32 -25.38
CA LEU A 428 15.09 -4.18 -25.26
C LEU A 428 13.63 -4.64 -25.15
N GLN A 429 13.21 -5.57 -26.01
CA GLN A 429 11.88 -6.17 -25.97
C GLN A 429 11.64 -6.91 -24.65
N ALA A 430 12.56 -7.78 -24.23
CA ALA A 430 12.44 -8.49 -22.95
C ALA A 430 12.39 -7.54 -21.74
N ALA A 431 13.13 -6.43 -21.77
CA ALA A 431 13.07 -5.38 -20.75
C ALA A 431 11.73 -4.62 -20.78
N ALA A 432 11.19 -4.32 -21.96
CA ALA A 432 9.90 -3.68 -22.13
C ALA A 432 8.75 -4.61 -21.69
N GLU A 433 8.78 -5.90 -22.05
CA GLU A 433 7.82 -6.91 -21.60
C GLU A 433 7.89 -7.11 -20.07
N LYS A 434 9.09 -7.11 -19.48
CA LYS A 434 9.27 -7.19 -18.03
C LYS A 434 8.70 -5.95 -17.33
N SER A 435 8.99 -4.75 -17.83
CA SER A 435 8.45 -3.49 -17.29
C SER A 435 6.92 -3.40 -17.45
N GLN A 436 6.37 -3.88 -18.57
CA GLN A 436 4.93 -3.96 -18.79
C GLN A 436 4.26 -4.98 -17.87
N LYS A 437 4.89 -6.13 -17.59
CA LYS A 437 4.41 -7.10 -16.59
C LYS A 437 4.49 -6.52 -15.19
N GLU A 438 5.60 -5.89 -14.79
CA GLU A 438 5.74 -5.20 -13.51
C GLU A 438 4.68 -4.10 -13.32
N LYS A 439 4.35 -3.37 -14.40
CA LYS A 439 3.23 -2.42 -14.42
C LYS A 439 1.87 -3.11 -14.28
N GLN A 440 1.63 -4.22 -14.97
CA GLN A 440 0.38 -5.00 -14.86
C GLN A 440 0.21 -5.59 -13.45
N ASP A 441 1.26 -6.20 -12.89
CA ASP A 441 1.28 -6.72 -11.52
C ASP A 441 1.05 -5.61 -10.48
N LEU A 442 1.59 -4.40 -10.72
CA LEU A 442 1.39 -3.25 -9.84
C LEU A 442 -0.04 -2.68 -9.96
N MET A 443 -0.61 -2.61 -11.17
CA MET A 443 -2.01 -2.24 -11.37
C MET A 443 -2.96 -3.25 -10.71
N ALA A 444 -2.73 -4.56 -10.88
CA ALA A 444 -3.52 -5.62 -10.25
C ALA A 444 -3.41 -5.63 -8.71
N LYS A 445 -2.26 -5.22 -8.16
CA LYS A 445 -2.10 -4.96 -6.72
C LYS A 445 -2.91 -3.75 -6.28
N TYR A 446 -2.81 -2.62 -6.97
CA TYR A 446 -3.62 -1.44 -6.63
C TYR A 446 -5.12 -1.66 -6.83
N GLU A 447 -5.55 -2.48 -7.80
CA GLU A 447 -6.95 -2.88 -7.96
C GLU A 447 -7.43 -3.80 -6.83
N SER A 448 -6.60 -4.77 -6.39
CA SER A 448 -6.97 -5.63 -5.26
C SER A 448 -6.90 -4.91 -3.91
N GLU A 449 -5.93 -4.03 -3.69
CA GLU A 449 -5.87 -3.10 -2.55
C GLU A 449 -7.08 -2.16 -2.55
N PHE A 450 -7.44 -1.54 -3.69
CA PHE A 450 -8.62 -0.68 -3.80
C PHE A 450 -9.91 -1.43 -3.54
N MET A 451 -10.06 -2.66 -4.05
CA MET A 451 -11.23 -3.49 -3.78
C MET A 451 -11.29 -3.94 -2.32
N ALA A 452 -10.16 -4.27 -1.69
CA ALA A 452 -10.09 -4.59 -0.27
C ALA A 452 -10.43 -3.38 0.62
N LEU A 453 -9.91 -2.17 0.31
CA LEU A 453 -10.29 -0.94 1.00
C LEU A 453 -11.77 -0.61 0.80
N ARG A 454 -12.33 -0.85 -0.40
CA ARG A 454 -13.76 -0.65 -0.70
C ARG A 454 -14.63 -1.64 0.07
N GLU A 455 -14.25 -2.90 0.15
CA GLU A 455 -14.93 -3.93 0.94
C GLU A 455 -14.85 -3.61 2.44
N GLN A 456 -13.66 -3.28 2.95
CA GLN A 456 -13.48 -2.81 4.32
C GLN A 456 -14.37 -1.60 4.63
N THR A 457 -14.38 -0.58 3.77
CA THR A 457 -15.23 0.61 3.95
C THR A 457 -16.71 0.24 3.94
N SER A 458 -17.13 -0.70 3.09
CA SER A 458 -18.51 -1.21 3.07
C SER A 458 -18.85 -1.98 4.35
N VAL A 459 -17.94 -2.81 4.85
CA VAL A 459 -18.09 -3.55 6.11
C VAL A 459 -18.14 -2.60 7.31
N GLU A 460 -17.29 -1.56 7.34
CA GLU A 460 -17.32 -0.51 8.37
C GLU A 460 -18.63 0.29 8.32
N CYS A 461 -19.14 0.63 7.12
CA CYS A 461 -20.44 1.28 6.96
C CYS A 461 -21.59 0.39 7.47
N GLU A 462 -21.58 -0.90 7.17
CA GLU A 462 -22.65 -1.81 7.60
C GLU A 462 -22.54 -2.15 9.09
N GLN A 463 -21.33 -2.28 9.64
CA GLN A 463 -21.11 -2.33 11.08
C GLN A 463 -21.60 -1.05 11.76
N PHE A 464 -21.32 0.14 11.21
CA PHE A 464 -21.80 1.40 11.76
C PHE A 464 -23.34 1.51 11.71
N LYS A 465 -23.98 1.12 10.61
CA LYS A 465 -25.45 1.03 10.50
C LYS A 465 -26.03 0.05 11.53
N VAL A 466 -25.41 -1.12 11.72
CA VAL A 466 -25.85 -2.12 12.70
C VAL A 466 -25.65 -1.62 14.13
N GLN A 467 -24.51 -0.97 14.44
CA GLN A 467 -24.25 -0.35 15.74
C GLN A 467 -25.23 0.79 16.03
N LEU A 468 -25.48 1.68 15.06
CA LEU A 468 -26.45 2.77 15.19
C LEU A 468 -27.87 2.22 15.39
N SER A 469 -28.28 1.23 14.58
CA SER A 469 -29.56 0.53 14.74
C SER A 469 -29.67 -0.18 16.10
N SER A 470 -28.56 -0.68 16.64
CA SER A 470 -28.52 -1.32 17.96
C SER A 470 -28.61 -0.30 19.09
N LYS A 471 -27.92 0.85 18.97
CA LYS A 471 -28.05 1.99 19.90
C LYS A 471 -29.48 2.52 19.92
N LEU A 472 -30.05 2.82 18.77
CA LEU A 472 -31.43 3.27 18.63
C LEU A 472 -32.44 2.25 19.18
N ARG A 473 -32.28 0.94 18.91
CA ARG A 473 -33.12 -0.09 19.55
C ARG A 473 -32.94 -0.15 21.07
N GLY A 474 -31.73 0.08 21.58
CA GLY A 474 -31.45 0.16 23.01
C GLY A 474 -32.01 1.42 23.67
N GLU A 475 -32.04 2.54 22.95
CA GLU A 475 -32.62 3.82 23.38
C GLU A 475 -34.15 3.73 23.39
N MET A 476 -34.77 3.30 22.29
CA MET A 476 -36.21 2.96 22.23
C MET A 476 -36.59 1.92 23.31
N GLY A 477 -35.71 0.96 23.61
CA GLY A 477 -35.91 -0.01 24.67
C GLY A 477 -35.89 0.61 26.08
N LYS A 478 -34.99 1.57 26.34
CA LYS A 478 -34.94 2.35 27.59
C LYS A 478 -36.14 3.29 27.72
N GLU A 479 -36.51 3.99 26.64
CA GLU A 479 -37.70 4.84 26.61
C GLU A 479 -38.96 4.03 26.86
N LYS A 480 -39.09 2.84 26.25
CA LYS A 480 -40.18 1.90 26.56
C LYS A 480 -40.16 1.49 28.03
N GLN A 481 -39.00 1.09 28.59
CA GLN A 481 -38.90 0.69 29.99
C GLN A 481 -39.22 1.84 30.95
N GLU A 482 -38.81 3.07 30.64
CA GLU A 482 -39.11 4.24 31.44
C GLU A 482 -40.59 4.66 31.30
N LEU A 483 -41.21 4.50 30.13
CA LEU A 483 -42.66 4.63 29.94
C LEU A 483 -43.44 3.55 30.70
N GLU A 484 -43.02 2.28 30.64
CA GLU A 484 -43.61 1.18 31.41
C GLU A 484 -43.49 1.46 32.92
N LYS A 485 -42.35 1.98 33.37
CA LYS A 485 -42.10 2.43 34.75
C LYS A 485 -42.93 3.64 35.14
N GLN A 486 -43.11 4.64 34.27
CA GLN A 486 -43.99 5.79 34.51
C GLN A 486 -45.47 5.39 34.53
N MET A 487 -45.89 4.43 33.69
CA MET A 487 -47.24 3.87 33.72
C MET A 487 -47.48 3.03 34.97
N LEU A 488 -46.49 2.24 35.41
CA LEU A 488 -46.49 1.55 36.70
C LEU A 488 -46.60 2.56 37.85
N GLN A 489 -45.74 3.58 37.91
CA GLN A 489 -45.80 4.64 38.90
C GLN A 489 -47.12 5.42 38.87
N SER A 490 -47.71 5.65 37.69
CA SER A 490 -49.04 6.30 37.57
C SER A 490 -50.18 5.39 38.03
N ARG A 491 -50.09 4.08 37.77
CA ARG A 491 -51.02 3.08 38.29
C ARG A 491 -50.89 2.98 39.81
N ASP A 492 -49.67 2.91 40.31
CA ASP A 492 -49.35 2.69 41.71
C ASP A 492 -49.68 3.94 42.53
N ALA A 493 -49.40 5.15 42.04
CA ALA A 493 -49.89 6.39 42.64
C ALA A 493 -51.43 6.50 42.63
N LYS A 494 -52.13 5.92 41.64
CA LYS A 494 -53.60 5.81 41.65
C LYS A 494 -54.09 4.77 42.65
N ILE A 495 -53.35 3.68 42.85
CA ILE A 495 -53.61 2.67 43.89
C ILE A 495 -53.38 3.30 45.27
N GLU A 496 -52.28 4.02 45.50
CA GLU A 496 -52.02 4.76 46.73
C GLU A 496 -53.08 5.84 46.99
N LEU A 497 -53.53 6.61 45.99
CA LEU A 497 -54.66 7.53 46.14
C LEU A 497 -56.00 6.84 46.44
N VAL A 498 -56.15 5.55 46.13
CA VAL A 498 -57.31 4.73 46.53
C VAL A 498 -57.10 4.14 47.92
N ILE A 499 -55.88 3.72 48.27
CA ILE A 499 -55.51 3.25 49.61
C ILE A 499 -55.66 4.40 50.62
N GLU A 500 -55.12 5.59 50.34
CA GLU A 500 -55.23 6.79 51.16
C GLU A 500 -56.70 7.21 51.33
N LYS A 501 -57.50 7.18 50.26
CA LYS A 501 -58.96 7.40 50.37
C LYS A 501 -59.66 6.34 51.20
N LEU A 502 -59.36 5.06 51.04
CA LEU A 502 -59.96 3.99 51.85
C LEU A 502 -59.47 4.02 53.30
N GLN A 503 -58.22 4.46 53.55
CA GLN A 503 -57.66 4.67 54.88
C GLN A 503 -58.29 5.90 55.55
N GLU A 504 -58.53 6.99 54.82
CA GLU A 504 -59.19 8.19 55.34
C GLU A 504 -60.71 7.99 55.48
N GLU A 505 -61.37 7.25 54.58
CA GLU A 505 -62.76 6.81 54.77
C GLU A 505 -62.88 5.86 55.97
N SER A 506 -61.94 4.91 56.13
CA SER A 506 -61.86 4.04 57.30
C SER A 506 -61.59 4.84 58.58
N ARG A 507 -60.65 5.79 58.55
CA ARG A 507 -60.35 6.71 59.66
C ARG A 507 -61.56 7.55 60.02
N GLN A 508 -62.27 8.10 59.05
CA GLN A 508 -63.52 8.82 59.29
C GLN A 508 -64.64 7.90 59.78
N MET A 509 -64.68 6.62 59.38
CA MET A 509 -65.64 5.64 59.90
C MET A 509 -65.33 5.27 61.35
N VAL A 510 -64.05 5.07 61.69
CA VAL A 510 -63.55 4.93 63.07
C VAL A 510 -63.85 6.19 63.86
N GLU A 511 -63.48 7.38 63.39
CA GLU A 511 -63.71 8.66 64.07
C GLU A 511 -65.21 9.03 64.16
N ARG A 512 -66.06 8.52 63.26
CA ARG A 512 -67.54 8.57 63.39
C ARG A 512 -68.04 7.57 64.43
N ALA A 513 -67.44 6.39 64.55
CA ALA A 513 -67.76 5.40 65.58
C ALA A 513 -67.29 5.87 66.97
N GLU A 514 -66.08 6.40 67.08
CA GLU A 514 -65.51 7.06 68.26
C GLU A 514 -66.33 8.27 68.65
N ARG A 515 -66.68 9.21 67.74
CA ARG A 515 -67.60 10.31 68.08
C ARG A 515 -68.97 9.81 68.55
N LYS A 516 -69.47 8.67 68.04
CA LYS A 516 -70.72 8.05 68.54
C LYS A 516 -70.53 7.43 69.92
N ALA A 517 -69.42 6.74 70.16
CA ALA A 517 -69.08 6.13 71.45
C ALA A 517 -68.80 7.21 72.52
N GLN A 518 -68.04 8.24 72.19
CA GLN A 518 -67.76 9.41 73.02
C GLN A 518 -69.04 10.20 73.32
N LYS A 519 -69.96 10.34 72.35
CA LYS A 519 -71.29 10.93 72.61
C LYS A 519 -72.11 10.08 73.57
N LYS A 520 -72.18 8.76 73.39
CA LYS A 520 -72.81 7.84 74.36
C LYS A 520 -72.17 7.98 75.73
N PHE A 521 -70.86 7.78 75.85
CA PHE A 521 -70.11 7.90 77.10
C PHE A 521 -70.30 9.28 77.78
N SER A 522 -70.37 10.38 77.02
CA SER A 522 -70.68 11.70 77.57
C SER A 522 -72.14 11.85 78.05
N HIS A 523 -73.09 11.21 77.37
CA HIS A 523 -74.49 11.17 77.75
C HIS A 523 -74.70 10.28 78.99
N ASP A 524 -74.09 9.10 79.01
CA ASP A 524 -74.09 8.16 80.12
C ASP A 524 -73.39 8.77 81.34
N ARG A 525 -72.26 9.46 81.14
CA ARG A 525 -71.60 10.23 82.20
C ARG A 525 -72.49 11.37 82.71
N ALA A 526 -73.18 12.11 81.84
CA ALA A 526 -74.12 13.15 82.25
C ALA A 526 -75.41 12.58 82.91
N GLU A 527 -75.81 11.36 82.57
CA GLU A 527 -76.83 10.56 83.27
C GLU A 527 -76.37 10.23 84.69
N TYR A 528 -75.16 9.69 84.85
CA TYR A 528 -74.60 9.35 86.16
C TYR A 528 -74.30 10.60 87.01
N GLU A 529 -73.78 11.68 86.44
CA GLU A 529 -73.56 12.95 87.15
C GLU A 529 -74.89 13.61 87.56
N ARG A 530 -75.98 13.47 86.77
CA ARG A 530 -77.33 13.90 87.20
C ARG A 530 -77.88 13.02 88.32
N LYS A 531 -77.75 11.70 88.21
CA LYS A 531 -78.18 10.75 89.27
C LYS A 531 -77.41 10.98 90.57
N LEU A 532 -76.10 11.19 90.49
CA LEU A 532 -75.23 11.49 91.63
C LEU A 532 -75.59 12.83 92.30
N LYS A 533 -75.93 13.85 91.51
CA LYS A 533 -76.47 15.12 92.05
C LYS A 533 -77.82 14.91 92.72
N GLN A 534 -78.75 14.19 92.10
CA GLN A 534 -80.05 13.90 92.71
C GLN A 534 -79.92 13.08 94.00
N THR A 535 -79.03 12.09 94.07
CA THR A 535 -78.75 11.38 95.34
C THR A 535 -78.09 12.30 96.35
N GLY A 536 -77.14 13.16 95.96
CA GLY A 536 -76.51 14.13 96.86
C GLY A 536 -77.46 15.23 97.37
N GLU A 537 -78.44 15.64 96.56
CA GLU A 537 -79.53 16.55 96.93
C GLU A 537 -80.49 15.87 97.92
N ILE A 538 -80.85 14.60 97.67
CA ILE A 538 -81.68 13.79 98.58
C ILE A 538 -80.95 13.52 99.90
N GLU A 539 -79.67 13.13 99.86
CA GLU A 539 -78.81 12.95 101.02
C GLU A 539 -78.64 14.27 101.79
N GLY A 540 -78.45 15.39 101.10
CA GLY A 540 -78.40 16.73 101.70
C GLY A 540 -79.70 17.06 102.45
N VAL A 541 -80.87 16.89 101.82
CA VAL A 541 -82.18 17.08 102.47
C VAL A 541 -82.38 16.12 103.64
N TRP A 542 -81.91 14.87 103.55
CA TRP A 542 -82.00 13.89 104.63
C TRP A 542 -81.07 14.25 105.80
N MET A 543 -79.85 14.70 105.52
CA MET A 543 -78.87 15.17 106.52
C MET A 543 -79.34 16.44 107.22
N GLU A 544 -79.91 17.40 106.47
CA GLU A 544 -80.51 18.63 107.03
C GLU A 544 -81.67 18.28 107.97
N LYS A 545 -82.55 17.35 107.54
CA LYS A 545 -83.68 16.89 108.35
C LYS A 545 -83.24 16.05 109.56
N ASN A 546 -82.17 15.29 109.43
CA ASN A 546 -81.57 14.55 110.54
C ASN A 546 -80.89 15.51 111.55
N ARG A 547 -80.25 16.59 111.07
CA ARG A 547 -79.72 17.68 111.89
C ARG A 547 -80.83 18.41 112.63
N GLU A 548 -81.94 18.76 111.96
CA GLU A 548 -83.13 19.30 112.61
C GLU A 548 -83.66 18.36 113.71
N LEU A 549 -83.73 17.06 113.46
CA LEU A 549 -84.23 16.08 114.43
C LEU A 549 -83.28 15.96 115.64
N HIS A 550 -81.97 15.96 115.45
CA HIS A 550 -80.99 16.01 116.54
C HIS A 550 -81.09 17.32 117.34
N GLU A 551 -81.23 18.47 116.66
CA GLU A 551 -81.43 19.75 117.34
C GLU A 551 -82.75 19.81 118.11
N LYS A 552 -83.81 19.14 117.65
CA LYS A 552 -85.10 19.03 118.33
C LYS A 552 -85.02 18.07 119.53
N LEU A 553 -84.38 16.91 119.36
CA LEU A 553 -84.09 15.97 120.45
C LEU A 553 -83.30 16.65 121.56
N SER A 554 -82.15 17.26 121.26
CA SER A 554 -81.34 17.91 122.30
C SER A 554 -81.92 19.21 122.87
N LYS A 555 -83.00 19.74 122.32
CA LYS A 555 -83.83 20.77 123.00
C LYS A 555 -84.79 20.10 123.99
N LEU A 556 -85.47 19.02 123.60
CA LEU A 556 -86.36 18.23 124.46
C LEU A 556 -85.61 17.51 125.60
N GLU A 557 -84.39 17.02 125.37
CA GLU A 557 -83.54 16.37 126.38
C GLU A 557 -83.16 17.35 127.50
N ARG A 558 -82.77 18.59 127.14
CA ARG A 558 -82.50 19.65 128.13
C ARG A 558 -83.75 19.98 128.95
N GLN A 559 -84.89 20.18 128.28
CA GLN A 559 -86.17 20.44 128.94
C GLN A 559 -86.60 19.30 129.88
N LEU A 560 -86.37 18.04 129.50
CA LEU A 560 -86.60 16.88 130.37
C LEU A 560 -85.69 16.88 131.59
N ASP A 561 -84.40 17.20 131.43
CA ASP A 561 -83.42 17.22 132.51
C ASP A 561 -83.53 18.47 133.42
N GLU A 562 -84.13 19.56 132.93
CA GLU A 562 -84.52 20.72 133.73
C GLU A 562 -85.78 20.40 134.55
N LEU A 563 -86.85 19.90 133.91
CA LEU A 563 -88.07 19.44 134.59
C LEU A 563 -87.81 18.31 135.61
N ARG A 564 -86.84 17.42 135.36
CA ARG A 564 -86.40 16.41 136.34
C ARG A 564 -85.81 17.04 137.60
N ARG A 565 -84.91 18.03 137.46
CA ARG A 565 -84.29 18.72 138.59
C ARG A 565 -85.33 19.51 139.41
N GLU A 566 -86.28 20.16 138.76
CA GLU A 566 -87.39 20.84 139.43
C GLU A 566 -88.25 19.86 140.24
N ASN A 567 -88.57 18.69 139.66
CA ASN A 567 -89.39 17.67 140.32
C ASN A 567 -88.63 16.99 141.49
N GLU A 568 -87.32 16.76 141.36
CA GLU A 568 -86.46 16.27 142.45
C GLU A 568 -86.30 17.28 143.59
N ALA A 569 -86.26 18.58 143.31
CA ALA A 569 -86.22 19.63 144.33
C ALA A 569 -87.57 19.72 145.09
N LEU A 570 -88.68 19.84 144.35
CA LEU A 570 -90.03 19.86 144.94
C LEU A 570 -90.33 18.58 145.75
N GLY A 571 -89.82 17.43 145.29
CA GLY A 571 -89.92 16.15 145.99
C GLY A 571 -89.11 16.07 147.30
N GLN A 572 -88.07 16.90 147.47
CA GLN A 572 -87.32 17.03 148.73
C GLN A 572 -88.02 17.99 149.69
N ASP A 573 -88.52 19.12 149.20
CA ASP A 573 -89.26 20.09 150.02
C ASP A 573 -90.55 19.49 150.60
N LEU A 574 -91.30 18.72 149.79
CA LEU A 574 -92.50 18.00 150.24
C LEU A 574 -92.20 17.00 151.37
N ARG A 575 -91.05 16.31 151.34
CA ARG A 575 -90.64 15.40 152.42
C ARG A 575 -90.31 16.17 153.69
N GLN A 576 -89.50 17.22 153.58
CA GLN A 576 -89.18 18.07 154.72
C GLN A 576 -90.41 18.75 155.35
N ALA A 577 -91.43 19.09 154.55
CA ALA A 577 -92.71 19.61 155.04
C ALA A 577 -93.54 18.50 155.74
N GLY A 578 -93.57 17.30 155.15
CA GLY A 578 -94.24 16.13 155.72
C GLY A 578 -93.71 15.75 157.11
N ASP A 579 -92.39 15.61 157.25
CA ASP A 579 -91.75 15.22 158.51
C ASP A 579 -92.06 16.23 159.63
N LYS A 580 -91.87 17.54 159.35
CA LYS A 580 -92.19 18.64 160.28
C LYS A 580 -93.68 18.66 160.68
N THR A 581 -94.57 18.33 159.74
CA THR A 581 -96.02 18.24 160.00
C THR A 581 -96.35 17.05 160.89
N SER A 582 -95.70 15.89 160.69
CA SER A 582 -95.92 14.69 161.51
C SER A 582 -95.53 14.91 162.98
N ASP A 583 -94.43 15.62 163.22
CA ASP A 583 -93.92 15.93 164.57
C ASP A 583 -94.83 16.92 165.32
N LEU A 584 -95.40 17.90 164.62
CA LEU A 584 -96.38 18.83 165.17
C LEU A 584 -97.72 18.13 165.45
N ALA A 585 -98.20 17.27 164.54
CA ALA A 585 -99.42 16.49 164.72
C ALA A 585 -99.33 15.56 165.94
N ARG A 586 -98.17 14.91 166.13
CA ARG A 586 -97.89 14.05 167.29
C ARG A 586 -97.94 14.81 168.62
N ARG A 587 -97.32 15.98 168.71
CA ARG A 587 -97.40 16.85 169.92
C ARG A 587 -98.84 17.32 170.18
N LEU A 588 -99.57 17.74 169.14
CA LEU A 588 -100.98 18.11 169.24
C LEU A 588 -101.89 16.97 169.69
N HIS A 589 -101.54 15.71 169.40
CA HIS A 589 -102.33 14.56 169.84
C HIS A 589 -102.17 14.30 171.34
N GLU A 590 -100.93 14.36 171.86
CA GLU A 590 -100.67 14.18 173.30
C GLU A 590 -101.29 15.32 174.14
N GLU A 591 -101.20 16.58 173.69
CA GLU A 591 -101.87 17.74 174.30
C GLU A 591 -103.40 17.54 174.37
N ARG A 592 -104.04 17.18 173.24
CA ARG A 592 -105.49 16.93 173.17
C ARG A 592 -105.93 15.81 174.10
N LYS A 593 -105.11 14.78 174.28
CA LYS A 593 -105.39 13.63 175.16
C LYS A 593 -105.34 14.00 176.63
N GLN A 594 -104.39 14.86 177.03
CA GLN A 594 -104.31 15.39 178.40
C GLN A 594 -105.47 16.35 178.70
N HIS A 595 -105.81 17.25 177.77
CA HIS A 595 -106.98 18.12 177.91
C HIS A 595 -108.30 17.33 177.96
N GLY A 596 -108.48 16.31 177.11
CA GLY A 596 -109.67 15.47 177.11
C GLY A 596 -109.90 14.74 178.44
N ALA A 597 -108.84 14.24 179.08
CA ALA A 597 -108.94 13.63 180.41
C ALA A 597 -109.37 14.63 181.50
N SER A 598 -108.85 15.86 181.44
CA SER A 598 -109.22 16.94 182.38
C SER A 598 -110.66 17.42 182.17
N ILE A 599 -111.09 17.58 180.91
CA ILE A 599 -112.46 17.95 180.53
C ILE A 599 -113.46 16.90 181.05
N ALA A 600 -113.25 15.61 180.77
CA ALA A 600 -114.14 14.54 181.22
C ALA A 600 -114.29 14.47 182.76
N GLN A 601 -113.26 14.90 183.51
CA GLN A 601 -113.28 14.94 184.97
C GLN A 601 -114.04 16.18 185.51
N LEU A 602 -114.06 17.29 184.76
CA LEU A 602 -114.87 18.47 185.05
C LEU A 602 -116.34 18.28 184.65
N GLU A 603 -116.61 17.75 183.45
CA GLU A 603 -117.96 17.44 182.95
C GLU A 603 -118.74 16.59 183.95
N LYS A 604 -118.13 15.50 184.44
CA LYS A 604 -118.77 14.59 185.41
C LYS A 604 -119.09 15.25 186.75
N ARG A 605 -118.44 16.36 187.10
CA ARG A 605 -118.73 17.18 188.29
C ARG A 605 -119.74 18.30 188.01
N CYS A 606 -119.83 18.77 186.77
CA CYS A 606 -120.89 19.67 186.32
C CYS A 606 -122.24 18.95 186.23
N SER A 607 -122.30 17.74 185.67
CA SER A 607 -123.55 16.98 185.53
C SER A 607 -124.23 16.71 186.88
N SER A 608 -123.47 16.41 187.94
CA SER A 608 -124.02 16.25 189.30
C SER A 608 -124.58 17.54 189.91
N LEU A 609 -124.13 18.71 189.46
CA LEU A 609 -124.68 20.01 189.89
C LEU A 609 -125.87 20.42 189.01
N GLN A 610 -125.92 19.96 187.76
CA GLN A 610 -127.06 20.19 186.88
C GLN A 610 -128.29 19.39 187.33
N THR A 611 -128.15 18.12 187.76
CA THR A 611 -129.29 17.32 188.26
C THR A 611 -129.99 17.96 189.45
N ASP A 612 -129.23 18.55 190.39
CA ASP A 612 -129.77 19.23 191.57
C ASP A 612 -130.45 20.58 191.20
N SER A 613 -129.92 21.26 190.18
CA SER A 613 -130.51 22.48 189.59
C SER A 613 -131.80 22.20 188.80
N GLU A 614 -131.85 21.09 188.07
CA GLU A 614 -133.03 20.70 187.30
C GLU A 614 -134.19 20.25 188.20
N TYR A 615 -133.89 19.53 189.30
CA TYR A 615 -134.89 19.13 190.29
C TYR A 615 -135.56 20.35 190.96
N THR A 616 -134.80 21.41 191.22
CA THR A 616 -135.34 22.66 191.80
C THR A 616 -136.10 23.52 190.77
N GLN A 617 -135.67 23.54 189.50
CA GLN A 617 -136.44 24.19 188.41
C GLN A 617 -137.76 23.47 188.08
N GLN A 618 -137.82 22.15 188.22
CA GLN A 618 -139.06 21.38 188.07
C GLN A 618 -140.10 21.71 189.15
N GLN A 619 -139.68 22.10 190.36
CA GLN A 619 -140.60 22.57 191.39
C GLN A 619 -141.12 23.99 191.08
N GLN A 620 -140.25 24.92 190.68
CA GLN A 620 -140.64 26.31 190.39
C GLN A 620 -141.49 26.46 189.12
N SER A 621 -141.22 25.69 188.07
CA SER A 621 -142.06 25.70 186.87
C SER A 621 -143.48 25.20 187.15
N VAL A 622 -143.65 24.31 188.14
CA VAL A 622 -144.96 23.81 188.59
C VAL A 622 -145.73 24.83 189.45
N GLU A 623 -145.10 25.91 189.93
CA GLU A 623 -145.80 27.09 190.49
C GLU A 623 -146.06 28.20 189.45
N ILE A 624 -145.33 28.22 188.33
CA ILE A 624 -145.55 29.13 187.18
C ILE A 624 -146.65 28.59 186.23
N THR A 625 -147.16 27.38 186.51
CA THR A 625 -148.54 26.97 186.18
C THR A 625 -149.57 27.98 186.68
N SER A 626 -150.85 27.75 186.37
CA SER A 626 -152.01 28.16 187.17
C SER A 626 -152.29 29.67 187.33
N LEU A 627 -151.30 30.53 187.60
CA LEU A 627 -151.40 31.98 187.53
C LEU A 627 -151.64 32.43 186.07
N ARG A 628 -150.85 31.90 185.12
CA ARG A 628 -151.03 32.22 183.69
C ARG A 628 -152.36 31.73 183.12
N GLU A 629 -152.81 30.54 183.52
CA GLU A 629 -154.09 29.99 183.09
C GLU A 629 -155.29 30.73 183.70
N LYS A 630 -155.18 31.22 184.95
CA LYS A 630 -156.16 32.11 185.58
C LYS A 630 -156.17 33.52 184.98
N GLN A 631 -155.04 34.02 184.48
CA GLN A 631 -154.99 35.32 183.81
C GLN A 631 -155.61 35.28 182.40
N ALA A 632 -155.19 34.34 181.55
CA ALA A 632 -155.68 34.24 180.18
C ALA A 632 -157.19 33.95 180.09
N THR A 633 -157.74 33.20 181.05
CA THR A 633 -159.18 32.93 181.13
C THR A 633 -160.01 34.14 181.57
N MET A 634 -159.43 35.11 182.30
CA MET A 634 -160.09 36.40 182.55
C MET A 634 -159.97 37.36 181.35
N GLU A 635 -158.79 37.47 180.74
CA GLU A 635 -158.56 38.44 179.65
C GLU A 635 -159.45 38.16 178.42
N SER A 636 -159.58 36.90 178.01
CA SER A 636 -160.48 36.51 176.90
C SER A 636 -161.96 36.73 177.24
N HIS A 637 -162.35 36.53 178.50
CA HIS A 637 -163.73 36.76 178.96
C HIS A 637 -164.14 38.24 178.91
N PHE A 638 -163.20 39.17 179.14
CA PHE A 638 -163.46 40.60 178.93
C PHE A 638 -163.43 40.99 177.44
N GLN A 639 -162.54 40.41 176.63
CA GLN A 639 -162.50 40.67 175.19
C GLN A 639 -163.79 40.22 174.47
N GLN A 640 -164.41 39.12 174.88
CA GLN A 640 -165.72 38.69 174.37
C GLN A 640 -166.88 39.66 174.70
N GLN A 641 -166.75 40.51 175.71
CA GLN A 641 -167.78 41.49 176.07
C GLN A 641 -167.62 42.82 175.33
N VAL A 642 -166.39 43.31 175.13
CA VAL A 642 -166.17 44.62 174.50
C VAL A 642 -166.48 44.62 172.99
N GLN A 643 -166.20 43.53 172.26
CA GLN A 643 -166.42 43.53 170.80
C GLN A 643 -167.90 43.36 170.41
N LYS A 644 -168.69 42.57 171.17
CA LYS A 644 -170.15 42.47 170.94
C LYS A 644 -170.82 43.84 171.03
N LEU A 645 -170.45 44.63 172.03
CA LEU A 645 -170.94 46.00 172.25
C LEU A 645 -170.47 47.03 171.19
N ARG A 646 -169.70 46.62 170.17
CA ARG A 646 -169.32 47.49 169.03
C ARG A 646 -170.06 47.12 167.76
N ASP A 647 -170.08 45.85 167.36
CA ASP A 647 -170.69 45.46 166.09
C ASP A 647 -172.24 45.45 166.16
N GLU A 648 -172.81 45.34 167.38
CA GLU A 648 -174.22 45.62 167.67
C GLU A 648 -174.59 47.12 167.52
N HIS A 649 -173.60 48.02 167.44
CA HIS A 649 -173.81 49.45 167.20
C HIS A 649 -173.74 49.81 165.69
N ASP A 650 -172.90 49.13 164.91
CA ASP A 650 -172.79 49.37 163.45
C ASP A 650 -173.89 48.67 162.63
N THR A 651 -174.43 47.56 163.14
CA THR A 651 -175.62 46.89 162.55
C THR A 651 -176.87 47.80 162.51
N ALA A 652 -176.93 48.86 163.30
CA ALA A 652 -178.03 49.81 163.33
C ALA A 652 -178.02 50.83 162.16
N LEU A 653 -176.84 51.25 161.67
CA LEU A 653 -176.72 52.33 160.67
C LEU A 653 -176.85 51.84 159.22
N ALA A 654 -176.21 50.72 158.88
CA ALA A 654 -176.22 50.20 157.49
C ALA A 654 -177.64 49.83 157.02
N ASN A 655 -178.44 49.21 157.90
CA ASN A 655 -179.83 48.82 157.64
C ASN A 655 -180.77 50.02 157.40
N LEU A 656 -180.35 51.25 157.73
CA LEU A 656 -181.13 52.46 157.49
C LEU A 656 -180.91 53.02 156.07
N HIS A 657 -179.68 52.94 155.54
CA HIS A 657 -179.31 53.59 154.27
C HIS A 657 -179.82 52.84 153.02
N GLU A 658 -179.56 51.54 152.86
CA GLU A 658 -179.96 50.86 151.61
C GLU A 658 -181.48 50.60 151.55
N ARG A 659 -182.16 50.58 152.70
CA ARG A 659 -183.63 50.53 152.77
C ARG A 659 -184.31 51.77 152.17
N VAL A 660 -183.64 52.93 152.18
CA VAL A 660 -184.08 54.13 151.43
C VAL A 660 -183.89 53.93 149.93
N LYS A 661 -182.73 53.39 149.52
CA LYS A 661 -182.41 53.08 148.11
C LYS A 661 -183.41 52.09 147.49
N ALA A 662 -183.86 51.10 148.27
CA ALA A 662 -184.85 50.08 147.89
C ALA A 662 -186.27 50.63 147.58
N THR A 663 -186.50 51.95 147.72
CA THR A 663 -187.81 52.59 147.53
C THR A 663 -187.86 53.53 146.31
N VAL A 664 -186.71 53.93 145.75
CA VAL A 664 -186.66 54.83 144.57
C VAL A 664 -186.77 54.03 143.27
N ALA A 665 -185.89 53.05 143.04
CA ALA A 665 -185.86 52.27 141.79
C ALA A 665 -187.17 51.50 141.48
N ARG A 666 -187.98 51.20 142.51
CA ARG A 666 -189.32 50.61 142.34
C ARG A 666 -190.39 51.59 141.85
N LYS A 667 -190.15 52.90 141.97
CA LYS A 667 -191.03 53.94 141.42
C LYS A 667 -190.65 54.32 140.00
N ASP A 668 -189.36 54.33 139.67
CA ASP A 668 -188.89 54.76 138.34
C ASP A 668 -189.33 53.79 137.23
N GLN A 669 -189.23 52.47 137.43
CA GLN A 669 -189.71 51.52 136.41
C GLN A 669 -191.25 51.47 136.32
N ALA A 670 -191.96 51.69 137.44
CA ALA A 670 -193.42 51.84 137.42
C ALA A 670 -193.89 53.10 136.67
N ILE A 671 -193.02 54.11 136.50
CA ILE A 671 -193.28 55.26 135.62
C ILE A 671 -193.08 54.87 134.15
N ALA A 672 -192.11 54.00 133.83
CA ALA A 672 -191.92 53.50 132.47
C ALA A 672 -193.11 52.64 131.99
N ASP A 673 -193.58 51.71 132.83
CA ASP A 673 -194.76 50.88 132.54
C ASP A 673 -196.00 51.75 132.23
N LEU A 674 -196.22 52.82 133.00
CA LEU A 674 -197.33 53.77 132.80
C LEU A 674 -197.14 54.73 131.61
N GLN A 675 -195.92 54.91 131.10
CA GLN A 675 -195.66 55.79 129.95
C GLN A 675 -195.94 55.09 128.61
N GLU A 676 -195.66 53.79 128.47
CA GLU A 676 -196.07 53.04 127.27
C GLU A 676 -197.60 52.85 127.19
N GLU A 677 -198.30 52.66 128.31
CA GLU A 677 -199.77 52.66 128.32
C GLU A 677 -200.38 54.01 127.91
N LEU A 678 -199.72 55.13 128.22
CA LEU A 678 -200.17 56.47 127.77
C LEU A 678 -199.96 56.63 126.26
N HIS A 679 -198.84 56.13 125.71
CA HIS A 679 -198.60 56.11 124.26
C HIS A 679 -199.57 55.19 123.49
N LEU A 680 -200.06 54.12 124.12
CA LEU A 680 -201.08 53.20 123.58
C LEU A 680 -202.43 53.89 123.32
N LEU A 681 -202.69 55.06 123.92
CA LEU A 681 -203.93 55.82 123.80
C LEU A 681 -203.84 56.99 122.80
N GLN A 682 -202.75 57.76 122.79
CA GLN A 682 -202.66 58.96 121.93
C GLN A 682 -202.78 58.62 120.43
N VAL A 683 -202.13 57.53 119.99
CA VAL A 683 -202.14 57.07 118.59
C VAL A 683 -203.54 56.59 118.13
N LYS A 684 -204.44 56.25 119.07
CA LYS A 684 -205.85 55.94 118.75
C LYS A 684 -206.68 57.20 118.54
N LEU A 685 -206.29 58.33 119.13
CA LEU A 685 -207.06 59.57 119.07
C LEU A 685 -206.88 60.29 117.72
N ASP A 686 -205.63 60.57 117.32
CA ASP A 686 -205.33 61.42 116.17
C ASP A 686 -205.83 60.83 114.84
N LYS A 687 -205.84 59.49 114.72
CA LYS A 687 -206.40 58.79 113.55
C LYS A 687 -207.92 58.71 113.51
N SER A 688 -208.62 59.02 114.60
CA SER A 688 -210.07 59.27 114.56
C SER A 688 -210.39 60.72 114.18
N HIS A 689 -209.51 61.67 114.55
CA HIS A 689 -209.67 63.08 114.18
C HIS A 689 -209.44 63.36 112.68
N ALA A 690 -208.44 62.75 112.05
CA ALA A 690 -208.08 63.03 110.65
C ALA A 690 -209.24 62.81 109.65
N LEU A 691 -210.00 61.71 109.78
CA LEU A 691 -211.14 61.42 108.90
C LEU A 691 -212.39 62.27 109.17
N ILE A 692 -212.43 63.03 110.27
CA ILE A 692 -213.49 64.01 110.54
C ILE A 692 -213.19 65.34 109.81
N GLU A 693 -211.92 65.71 109.64
CA GLU A 693 -211.56 66.98 108.98
C GLU A 693 -211.65 66.90 107.44
N GLU A 694 -211.42 65.73 106.85
CA GLU A 694 -211.65 65.51 105.41
C GLU A 694 -213.13 65.72 105.00
N GLN A 695 -214.07 65.57 105.96
CA GLN A 695 -215.48 65.93 105.77
C GLN A 695 -215.76 67.43 105.90
N ARG A 696 -214.91 68.21 106.61
CA ARG A 696 -215.02 69.67 106.70
C ARG A 696 -214.50 70.39 105.45
N LEU A 697 -213.49 69.82 104.80
CA LEU A 697 -212.89 70.35 103.57
C LEU A 697 -213.88 70.49 102.38
N GLN A 698 -215.07 69.87 102.46
CA GLN A 698 -216.08 69.94 101.39
C GLN A 698 -217.02 71.15 101.46
N LEU A 699 -217.13 71.83 102.61
CA LEU A 699 -218.11 72.94 102.79
C LEU A 699 -217.52 74.32 102.45
N PHE A 700 -216.37 74.63 103.06
CA PHE A 700 -215.65 75.91 103.04
C PHE A 700 -215.09 76.37 101.67
N SER A 701 -215.92 76.43 100.63
CA SER A 701 -215.67 77.21 99.40
C SER A 701 -215.45 78.71 99.71
N GLN A 702 -214.84 79.54 98.85
CA GLN A 702 -214.68 79.50 97.38
C GLN A 702 -213.28 79.90 96.92
#